data_AF-A0A928CL95-F1
#
_entry.id   AF-A0A928CL95-F1
#
_cell.length_a   1.000
_cell.length_b   1.000
_cell.length_c   1.000
_cell.angle_alpha   90.00
_cell.angle_beta   90.00
_cell.angle_gamma   90.00
#
_symmetry.space_group_name_H-M   'P 1'
#
loop_
_entity.id
_entity.type
_entity.pdbx_description
1 polymer ?
#
loop_
_entity_poly.entity_id
_entity_poly.type
_entity_poly.pdbx_seq_one_letter_code
_entity_poly.pdbx_strand_id
1 'polypeptide(L)'
;MKKVKLLLLPLLSMAVFPLMAAQGKLAWNLADKNIWQQTPDSANLSHNFGKLGSITDRGFHFVIDKKYHHLQIDGLKIDSKEYNYVEFYRSGCSMLYTLLAYGPGEGGYANQHKFNSSWDGNDRFYPLKKVEKLDSIPRWKGGNINCFQILFADSGYGSDGTIHAVAFRRGADTLKNGAFLLKENGSDPLFWKAEKSAKIVNVNNFPYPVCRVSGGRISTILDSLKPGHRYLASVYASAGTVVKVCAVDRSGASVFEYELKDSGKKLGNMHLYQAEYVVPGTAFKGDLVLNSAKAYQLGDALVEDMGGAATWRAEWIWSADGIKEKQHCHFRKEFNINDPAELDVAFLQATCDDAFTLEVNNNRIFNNNVWNDPQYTDVKKYLRKGKNVITVSGYNGGSVGGLLCELKLVDKAGKISYIASDASWLCRITPPGENWRRVDPPENTRSGWAPAKSYYVPPYGPWLNMVTYRDEMPEGNTLKELDKDSYRRQKTVARINHDLDHPRMEVNGEIVTPMLYGVSWRGSRVNAYNNVQKSGFKLFRLPWEFSFEAWKSDNSVNYYTLDKAVEELLRNVPDGKIVLEFRLSPPGWWQEKHPDQLIKFADGTTHGADGTFASPASTLWRTETANMVRKFIKHIENQWYAGAIIAYMPCNLRGPEWVIPQKHNCFPDYSEPMQQYFREFLRKKYRTDAALQQAWNNNSVTLASATVPEQKLRQLKDSYFLPPERQDVMDYNRSVHEANVDTIMAMLDAIKDSAPDKLRFLYFGYLMTLSHISANPGITGHYDLSRLLASGKVDVMASPITYAWRHPGDISGTGTVESSYRKHGIVWLQEADNRTYLTPRDAHAVTHHAQASLTENWREFLYAMIKREAVWFFEIGADWYDNDYFHEDFKKMLKLYNEVNKRNITYQTPLAYFFDEKFVDGVSINDGRWGKMKPFTMAAEAQRMIALCGVPYDMFELEDIYDLDLSKYKVLYFQNAWRKNPKLARFLQEKVYPAGKTVVWLYAPGYGQQGGLKGMKELTGFDFDLMPEGTALYFKSNSGVNAGIPGMNNCEAFTVKGKVNVLGRYPNGRIAAAWKNIKRGRSVWLSSYDKSGSLLRDVLKKSGVQPLIDRADRVVFDGEFVGIFAVDAPGKRTVTLPGKSFTQVYDVIEEKVIEGSGNSFTFDALPGDIKLFRIK
;
A
#
# COMPACT_ATOMS: atom_id res chain seq x y z
N MET A 1 21.59 -66.00 3.21
CA MET A 1 22.37 -64.83 3.69
C MET A 1 22.57 -63.85 2.55
N LYS A 2 22.22 -62.57 2.77
CA LYS A 2 22.58 -61.36 2.01
C LYS A 2 22.36 -61.35 0.48
N LYS A 3 21.23 -60.79 0.03
CA LYS A 3 21.12 -59.48 -0.67
C LYS A 3 19.66 -59.21 -1.06
N VAL A 4 19.19 -58.02 -0.72
CA VAL A 4 17.79 -57.62 -0.55
C VAL A 4 17.31 -56.72 -1.69
N LYS A 5 15.99 -56.77 -1.88
CA LYS A 5 15.09 -56.23 -2.90
C LYS A 5 14.31 -55.05 -2.28
N LEU A 6 14.05 -53.94 -2.99
CA LEU A 6 12.72 -53.27 -3.18
C LEU A 6 12.79 -51.76 -3.51
N LEU A 7 11.96 -51.39 -4.49
CA LEU A 7 11.33 -50.09 -4.69
C LEU A 7 10.35 -49.77 -3.54
N LEU A 8 10.48 -48.59 -2.90
CA LEU A 8 9.45 -47.76 -2.25
C LEU A 8 10.14 -46.72 -1.35
N LEU A 9 9.99 -45.42 -1.65
CA LEU A 9 10.07 -44.21 -0.78
C LEU A 9 10.70 -42.99 -1.51
N PRO A 10 9.88 -42.19 -2.22
CA PRO A 10 10.01 -40.74 -2.16
C PRO A 10 8.64 -40.10 -1.84
N LEU A 11 8.01 -40.55 -0.75
CA LEU A 11 6.62 -40.19 -0.39
C LEU A 11 6.48 -39.55 1.01
N LEU A 12 7.55 -39.06 1.65
CA LEU A 12 7.48 -38.71 3.08
C LEU A 12 8.28 -37.50 3.58
N SER A 13 8.62 -36.50 2.75
CA SER A 13 9.27 -35.27 3.25
C SER A 13 8.65 -33.93 2.80
N MET A 14 7.48 -33.92 2.16
CA MET A 14 6.80 -32.69 1.71
C MET A 14 5.57 -32.32 2.55
N ALA A 15 5.70 -32.31 3.88
CA ALA A 15 4.65 -31.80 4.75
C ALA A 15 5.26 -31.09 5.96
N VAL A 16 5.09 -29.76 5.98
CA VAL A 16 5.05 -28.80 7.11
C VAL A 16 5.79 -27.54 6.65
N PHE A 17 5.02 -26.49 6.34
CA PHE A 17 5.43 -25.09 6.13
C PHE A 17 4.13 -24.35 5.77
N PRO A 18 3.43 -23.67 6.72
CA PRO A 18 3.93 -22.43 7.33
C PRO A 18 3.51 -22.27 8.81
N LEU A 19 4.49 -22.22 9.71
CA LEU A 19 4.32 -21.71 11.07
C LEU A 19 5.45 -20.74 11.36
N MET A 20 5.15 -19.67 12.10
CA MET A 20 6.09 -18.69 12.69
C MET A 20 6.37 -17.40 11.89
N ALA A 21 5.38 -16.50 11.92
CA ALA A 21 5.58 -15.05 11.93
C ALA A 21 5.34 -14.49 13.36
N ALA A 22 5.87 -15.17 14.38
CA ALA A 22 5.82 -14.73 15.78
C ALA A 22 7.26 -14.67 16.33
N GLN A 23 7.56 -13.65 17.15
CA GLN A 23 8.80 -13.57 17.92
C GLN A 23 8.82 -14.72 18.94
N GLY A 24 9.33 -15.89 18.52
CA GLY A 24 9.48 -17.06 19.39
C GLY A 24 10.80 -17.00 20.16
N LYS A 25 10.73 -17.23 21.47
CA LYS A 25 11.87 -17.47 22.35
C LYS A 25 11.83 -18.94 22.80
N LEU A 26 12.92 -19.67 22.61
CA LEU A 26 13.15 -21.02 23.12
C LEU A 26 14.21 -20.96 24.21
N ALA A 27 14.05 -21.72 25.29
CA ALA A 27 15.08 -21.82 26.32
C ALA A 27 15.16 -23.23 26.91
N TRP A 28 16.37 -23.64 27.31
CA TRP A 28 16.69 -24.97 27.82
C TRP A 28 17.54 -24.88 29.08
N ASN A 29 17.16 -25.61 30.12
CA ASN A 29 18.02 -25.92 31.25
C ASN A 29 18.68 -27.28 31.01
N LEU A 30 20.01 -27.29 30.83
CA LEU A 30 20.78 -28.50 30.53
C LEU A 30 21.12 -29.32 31.80
N ALA A 31 20.94 -28.75 32.99
CA ALA A 31 21.25 -29.41 34.27
C ALA A 31 20.08 -30.26 34.83
N ASP A 32 18.82 -29.85 34.60
CA ASP A 32 17.67 -30.38 35.36
C ASP A 32 16.78 -31.40 34.63
N LYS A 33 17.25 -31.93 33.49
CA LYS A 33 16.60 -32.97 32.64
C LYS A 33 15.13 -32.73 32.22
N ASN A 34 14.51 -31.61 32.61
CA ASN A 34 13.12 -31.22 32.32
C ASN A 34 13.06 -29.86 31.59
N ILE A 35 12.23 -29.77 30.56
CA ILE A 35 11.88 -28.52 29.86
C ILE A 35 10.87 -27.78 30.73
N TRP A 36 11.19 -26.60 31.27
CA TRP A 36 10.25 -25.79 32.05
C TRP A 36 9.84 -24.51 31.30
N GLN A 37 8.51 -24.28 31.30
CA GLN A 37 7.64 -23.15 30.88
C GLN A 37 8.25 -21.92 30.19
N GLN A 38 7.82 -21.53 28.98
CA GLN A 38 6.52 -20.97 28.54
C GLN A 38 6.27 -19.53 29.04
N THR A 39 6.52 -18.54 28.18
CA THR A 39 5.79 -17.27 28.26
C THR A 39 4.32 -17.53 27.87
N PRO A 40 3.36 -16.66 28.26
CA PRO A 40 1.93 -16.84 27.95
C PRO A 40 1.57 -16.97 26.46
N ASP A 41 2.53 -16.80 25.55
CA ASP A 41 2.35 -16.80 24.09
C ASP A 41 2.76 -18.11 23.38
N SER A 42 3.06 -19.22 24.09
CA SER A 42 3.60 -20.42 23.40
C SER A 42 3.12 -21.78 23.93
N ALA A 43 1.82 -21.96 24.16
CA ALA A 43 1.23 -23.24 24.61
C ALA A 43 1.15 -24.37 23.53
N ASN A 44 1.73 -24.20 22.34
CA ASN A 44 1.42 -25.07 21.17
C ASN A 44 2.47 -26.13 20.77
N LEU A 45 3.44 -26.49 21.60
CA LEU A 45 4.54 -27.40 21.17
C LEU A 45 4.71 -28.71 21.96
N SER A 46 3.90 -29.00 22.99
CA SER A 46 4.15 -30.14 23.88
C SER A 46 3.63 -31.52 23.40
N HIS A 47 2.94 -31.62 22.26
CA HIS A 47 2.38 -32.92 21.81
C HIS A 47 3.21 -33.72 20.79
N ASN A 48 4.39 -33.24 20.37
CA ASN A 48 5.23 -33.98 19.40
C ASN A 48 6.59 -34.46 19.93
N PHE A 49 6.94 -34.27 21.20
CA PHE A 49 8.28 -34.62 21.72
C PHE A 49 8.40 -36.07 22.24
N GLY A 50 7.82 -37.01 21.47
CA GLY A 50 7.79 -38.43 21.77
C GLY A 50 8.43 -39.29 20.69
N LYS A 51 9.65 -38.96 20.24
CA LYS A 51 10.68 -39.85 19.64
C LYS A 51 11.79 -38.98 19.03
N LEU A 52 13.04 -39.45 19.11
CA LEU A 52 14.22 -38.80 18.51
C LEU A 52 13.92 -38.31 17.08
N GLY A 53 14.01 -37.00 16.84
CA GLY A 53 13.75 -36.40 15.52
C GLY A 53 14.01 -34.90 15.52
N SER A 54 14.87 -34.47 14.58
CA SER A 54 15.27 -33.09 14.26
C SER A 54 14.10 -32.13 14.02
N ILE A 55 14.27 -30.85 14.39
CA ILE A 55 13.31 -29.76 14.08
C ILE A 55 14.07 -28.56 13.48
N THR A 56 13.75 -28.16 12.25
CA THR A 56 13.09 -26.88 11.88
C THR A 56 13.18 -26.60 10.38
N ASP A 57 12.18 -25.86 9.91
CA ASP A 57 11.86 -25.48 8.53
C ASP A 57 12.96 -24.67 7.79
N ARG A 58 13.94 -24.04 8.45
CA ARG A 58 14.91 -23.14 7.76
C ARG A 58 16.38 -23.42 8.05
N GLY A 59 16.78 -24.70 7.98
CA GLY A 59 18.18 -25.07 7.77
C GLY A 59 19.10 -25.15 8.99
N PHE A 60 18.59 -25.27 10.22
CA PHE A 60 19.43 -25.55 11.40
C PHE A 60 19.10 -26.91 12.04
N HIS A 61 20.11 -27.76 12.28
CA HIS A 61 19.93 -29.07 12.93
C HIS A 61 20.26 -29.02 14.42
N PHE A 62 19.22 -29.08 15.26
CA PHE A 62 19.35 -29.22 16.72
C PHE A 62 19.29 -30.69 17.14
N VAL A 63 20.30 -31.15 17.86
CA VAL A 63 20.31 -32.47 18.52
C VAL A 63 20.52 -32.29 20.02
N ILE A 64 19.53 -32.70 20.82
CA ILE A 64 19.67 -32.78 22.27
C ILE A 64 19.98 -34.23 22.63
N ASP A 65 21.22 -34.49 23.02
CA ASP A 65 21.58 -35.82 23.51
C ASP A 65 21.38 -35.90 25.03
N LYS A 66 20.24 -36.48 25.43
CA LYS A 66 19.90 -36.69 26.85
C LYS A 66 20.85 -37.67 27.58
N LYS A 67 21.57 -38.52 26.85
CA LYS A 67 22.52 -39.50 27.40
C LYS A 67 23.91 -38.89 27.64
N TYR A 68 24.30 -37.92 26.82
CA TYR A 68 25.64 -37.31 26.86
C TYR A 68 25.66 -35.83 27.28
N HIS A 69 24.57 -35.31 27.84
CA HIS A 69 24.55 -34.01 28.54
C HIS A 69 24.99 -32.82 27.68
N HIS A 70 24.62 -32.76 26.39
CA HIS A 70 24.99 -31.64 25.52
C HIS A 70 23.93 -31.32 24.45
N LEU A 71 23.93 -30.07 23.99
CA LEU A 71 23.17 -29.58 22.84
C LEU A 71 24.12 -29.44 21.63
N GLN A 72 23.70 -29.94 20.47
CA GLN A 72 24.45 -29.79 19.22
C GLN A 72 23.64 -28.97 18.20
N ILE A 73 24.30 -28.01 17.53
CA ILE A 73 23.72 -27.15 16.49
C ILE A 73 24.70 -27.11 15.31
N ASP A 74 24.37 -27.74 14.18
CA ASP A 74 25.17 -27.76 12.94
C ASP A 74 26.70 -27.88 13.15
N GLY A 75 27.10 -28.87 13.96
CA GLY A 75 28.50 -29.16 14.27
C GLY A 75 29.02 -28.55 15.58
N LEU A 76 28.40 -27.49 16.10
CA LEU A 76 28.77 -26.87 17.38
C LEU A 76 28.19 -27.67 18.55
N LYS A 77 29.03 -28.06 19.52
CA LYS A 77 28.63 -28.81 20.73
C LYS A 77 28.71 -27.93 21.98
N ILE A 78 27.60 -27.84 22.73
CA ILE A 78 27.46 -27.10 24.00
C ILE A 78 27.25 -28.10 25.14
N ASP A 79 28.23 -28.24 26.04
CA ASP A 79 28.23 -29.25 27.12
C ASP A 79 27.61 -28.70 28.41
N SER A 80 26.74 -29.49 29.06
CA SER A 80 26.07 -29.12 30.29
C SER A 80 27.00 -29.05 31.51
N LYS A 81 28.25 -29.53 31.39
CA LYS A 81 29.28 -29.35 32.42
C LYS A 81 29.80 -27.91 32.47
N GLU A 82 29.66 -27.18 31.38
CA GLU A 82 30.13 -25.80 31.25
C GLU A 82 28.99 -24.78 31.21
N TYR A 83 27.80 -25.17 30.74
CA TYR A 83 26.63 -24.29 30.62
C TYR A 83 25.36 -24.94 31.14
N ASN A 84 24.69 -24.31 32.10
CA ASN A 84 23.46 -24.80 32.70
C ASN A 84 22.21 -24.37 31.93
N TYR A 85 22.27 -23.27 31.18
CA TYR A 85 21.08 -22.70 30.53
C TYR A 85 21.39 -22.16 29.13
N VAL A 86 20.47 -22.34 28.17
CA VAL A 86 20.62 -21.88 26.78
C VAL A 86 19.32 -21.22 26.31
N GLU A 87 19.37 -20.05 25.67
CA GLU A 87 18.22 -19.37 25.07
C GLU A 87 18.43 -19.15 23.56
N PHE A 88 17.38 -19.25 22.75
CA PHE A 88 17.38 -18.97 21.32
C PHE A 88 16.18 -18.08 20.95
N TYR A 89 16.40 -16.97 20.26
CA TYR A 89 15.33 -16.05 19.85
C TYR A 89 15.64 -15.27 18.57
N ARG A 90 14.61 -14.68 17.95
CA ARG A 90 14.71 -13.84 16.75
C ARG A 90 14.63 -12.35 17.13
N SER A 91 15.60 -11.55 16.68
CA SER A 91 15.62 -10.08 16.89
C SER A 91 14.59 -9.38 15.99
N GLY A 92 13.85 -8.40 16.51
CA GLY A 92 12.88 -7.62 15.73
C GLY A 92 13.54 -6.77 14.64
N CYS A 93 12.92 -6.71 13.45
CA CYS A 93 13.30 -5.94 12.26
C CYS A 93 14.61 -6.31 11.53
N SER A 94 15.28 -7.41 11.88
CA SER A 94 16.41 -7.92 11.11
C SER A 94 16.32 -9.44 10.94
N MET A 95 16.83 -9.97 9.82
CA MET A 95 16.90 -11.42 9.55
C MET A 95 18.02 -12.09 10.36
N LEU A 96 18.06 -11.83 11.67
CA LEU A 96 19.08 -12.28 12.63
C LEU A 96 18.47 -13.16 13.72
N TYR A 97 19.04 -14.35 13.94
CA TYR A 97 18.74 -15.21 15.09
C TYR A 97 19.87 -15.11 16.13
N THR A 98 19.53 -15.27 17.42
CA THR A 98 20.46 -15.16 18.53
C THR A 98 20.38 -16.39 19.43
N LEU A 99 21.54 -17.01 19.75
CA LEU A 99 21.69 -18.02 20.81
C LEU A 99 22.49 -17.45 21.98
N LEU A 100 22.03 -17.67 23.22
CA LEU A 100 22.72 -17.33 24.46
C LEU A 100 22.94 -18.60 25.30
N ALA A 101 24.08 -18.75 25.97
CA ALA A 101 24.32 -19.86 26.88
C ALA A 101 25.05 -19.40 28.16
N TYR A 102 24.65 -19.93 29.32
CA TYR A 102 25.03 -19.45 30.66
C TYR A 102 25.66 -20.55 31.51
N GLY A 103 26.76 -20.24 32.19
CA GLY A 103 27.51 -21.15 33.08
C GLY A 103 26.88 -21.40 34.46
N PRO A 104 27.43 -22.35 35.26
CA PRO A 104 26.99 -22.61 36.63
C PRO A 104 27.23 -21.41 37.56
N GLY A 105 26.18 -20.92 38.22
CA GLY A 105 26.26 -19.87 39.24
C GLY A 105 25.66 -18.52 38.87
N GLU A 106 25.23 -18.31 37.62
CA GLU A 106 24.40 -17.16 37.25
C GLU A 106 22.92 -17.54 37.30
N GLY A 107 22.15 -16.90 38.21
CA GLY A 107 20.73 -17.17 38.41
C GLY A 107 19.93 -16.93 37.13
N GLY A 108 19.46 -18.01 36.52
CA GLY A 108 18.45 -17.97 35.47
C GLY A 108 17.21 -17.21 35.93
N TYR A 109 16.59 -16.49 35.01
CA TYR A 109 15.33 -15.73 35.15
C TYR A 109 15.31 -14.44 35.99
N ALA A 110 16.29 -14.13 36.85
CA ALA A 110 16.15 -12.99 37.77
C ALA A 110 16.57 -11.59 37.25
N ASN A 111 17.18 -11.46 36.06
CA ASN A 111 17.67 -10.16 35.54
C ASN A 111 17.16 -9.79 34.12
N GLN A 112 15.94 -10.19 33.75
CA GLN A 112 15.43 -10.11 32.35
C GLN A 112 14.85 -8.75 31.89
N HIS A 113 15.30 -7.60 32.40
CA HIS A 113 14.78 -6.29 31.94
C HIS A 113 15.80 -5.30 31.36
N LYS A 114 17.04 -5.71 31.07
CA LYS A 114 18.04 -4.80 30.44
C LYS A 114 18.95 -5.52 29.44
N PHE A 115 18.41 -5.93 28.30
CA PHE A 115 19.24 -6.26 27.13
C PHE A 115 18.73 -5.49 25.90
N ASN A 116 19.09 -4.20 25.83
CA ASN A 116 19.02 -3.46 24.58
C ASN A 116 20.25 -3.80 23.74
N SER A 117 20.04 -4.13 22.47
CA SER A 117 21.10 -4.42 21.50
C SER A 117 21.92 -3.16 21.20
N SER A 118 22.98 -2.93 21.98
CA SER A 118 24.06 -2.01 21.65
C SER A 118 25.40 -2.73 21.83
N TRP A 119 26.18 -2.82 20.76
CA TRP A 119 27.49 -3.46 20.69
C TRP A 119 28.57 -2.41 21.00
N ASP A 120 29.57 -2.77 21.81
CA ASP A 120 30.72 -1.90 22.06
C ASP A 120 32.03 -2.56 21.58
N GLY A 121 33.05 -1.73 21.30
CA GLY A 121 34.27 -2.13 20.61
C GLY A 121 35.23 -3.07 21.35
N ASN A 122 34.80 -3.75 22.42
CA ASN A 122 35.61 -4.74 23.15
C ASN A 122 35.31 -6.20 22.80
N ASP A 123 34.33 -6.46 21.93
CA ASP A 123 33.94 -7.81 21.51
C ASP A 123 34.96 -8.41 20.50
N ARG A 124 35.33 -9.68 20.67
CA ARG A 124 36.17 -10.43 19.71
C ARG A 124 35.32 -11.38 18.87
N PHE A 125 35.46 -11.29 17.56
CA PHE A 125 34.76 -12.12 16.58
C PHE A 125 35.65 -13.27 16.11
N TYR A 126 35.09 -14.49 16.09
CA TYR A 126 35.75 -15.66 15.52
C TYR A 126 34.92 -16.24 14.35
N PRO A 127 35.52 -16.49 13.16
CA PRO A 127 34.84 -17.17 12.06
C PRO A 127 34.70 -18.67 12.35
N LEU A 128 33.53 -19.24 12.09
CA LEU A 128 33.17 -20.61 12.53
C LEU A 128 33.87 -21.74 11.78
N LYS A 129 34.44 -21.49 10.59
CA LYS A 129 35.33 -22.46 9.94
C LYS A 129 36.55 -22.87 10.80
N LYS A 130 36.81 -22.18 11.93
CA LYS A 130 37.87 -22.50 12.89
C LYS A 130 37.43 -23.13 14.21
N VAL A 131 36.13 -23.28 14.51
CA VAL A 131 35.65 -23.71 15.84
C VAL A 131 34.76 -24.94 15.75
N GLU A 132 35.33 -26.13 15.91
CA GLU A 132 34.59 -27.41 15.97
C GLU A 132 34.10 -27.76 17.40
N LYS A 133 34.72 -27.17 18.42
CA LYS A 133 34.35 -27.27 19.85
C LYS A 133 34.57 -25.93 20.54
N LEU A 134 33.68 -25.52 21.46
CA LEU A 134 33.86 -24.27 22.23
C LEU A 134 35.21 -24.22 22.99
N ASP A 135 35.69 -25.36 23.48
CA ASP A 135 36.97 -25.51 24.19
C ASP A 135 38.21 -25.24 23.32
N SER A 136 38.06 -25.21 21.98
CA SER A 136 39.16 -24.96 21.03
C SER A 136 39.51 -23.47 20.87
N ILE A 137 38.74 -22.59 21.51
CA ILE A 137 38.97 -21.14 21.49
C ILE A 137 39.99 -20.80 22.60
N PRO A 138 41.03 -19.99 22.33
CA PRO A 138 42.02 -19.62 23.35
C PRO A 138 41.32 -18.97 24.56
N ARG A 139 41.33 -19.67 25.71
CA ARG A 139 40.84 -19.09 26.97
C ARG A 139 41.59 -17.80 27.24
N TRP A 140 40.86 -16.72 27.48
CA TRP A 140 41.46 -15.47 27.92
C TRP A 140 42.25 -15.78 29.20
N LYS A 141 43.58 -15.63 29.16
CA LYS A 141 44.42 -15.79 30.34
C LYS A 141 44.08 -14.65 31.31
N GLY A 142 43.10 -14.89 32.20
CA GLY A 142 42.75 -13.96 33.27
C GLY A 142 41.27 -13.71 33.54
N GLY A 143 40.35 -14.67 33.33
CA GLY A 143 39.00 -14.56 33.89
C GLY A 143 37.98 -15.55 33.32
N ASN A 144 37.08 -16.05 34.18
CA ASN A 144 35.98 -16.94 33.81
C ASN A 144 35.00 -16.23 32.85
N ILE A 145 34.86 -16.76 31.63
CA ILE A 145 33.84 -16.36 30.66
C ILE A 145 32.60 -17.21 30.95
N ASN A 146 31.54 -16.63 31.49
CA ASN A 146 30.37 -17.39 31.95
C ASN A 146 29.09 -17.17 31.10
N CYS A 147 29.17 -16.44 29.97
CA CYS A 147 28.09 -16.31 28.99
C CYS A 147 28.65 -16.05 27.56
N PHE A 148 28.00 -16.59 26.51
CA PHE A 148 28.33 -16.28 25.11
C PHE A 148 27.10 -16.05 24.23
N GLN A 149 27.26 -15.31 23.12
CA GLN A 149 26.21 -14.97 22.16
C GLN A 149 26.60 -15.39 20.72
N ILE A 150 25.73 -16.15 20.05
CA ILE A 150 25.91 -16.53 18.63
C ILE A 150 24.84 -15.84 17.79
N LEU A 151 25.25 -15.23 16.67
CA LEU A 151 24.36 -14.61 15.69
C LEU A 151 24.30 -15.44 14.42
N PHE A 152 23.09 -15.66 13.90
CA PHE A 152 22.84 -16.31 12.61
C PHE A 152 22.24 -15.30 11.66
N ALA A 153 22.77 -15.16 10.44
CA ALA A 153 22.23 -14.29 9.40
C ALA A 153 21.59 -15.15 8.30
N ASP A 154 20.32 -14.87 7.95
CA ASP A 154 19.60 -15.52 6.85
C ASP A 154 19.93 -14.81 5.53
N SER A 155 20.71 -15.44 4.65
CA SER A 155 20.92 -14.98 3.28
C SER A 155 19.74 -15.50 2.45
N GLY A 156 18.75 -14.65 2.19
CA GLY A 156 17.39 -15.00 1.75
C GLY A 156 17.20 -15.80 0.44
N TYR A 157 18.18 -16.53 -0.08
CA TYR A 157 18.04 -17.59 -1.09
C TYR A 157 19.17 -18.63 -0.90
N GLY A 158 18.91 -19.75 -0.20
CA GLY A 158 19.86 -20.88 -0.12
C GLY A 158 19.67 -21.76 1.11
N SER A 159 19.63 -23.08 0.91
CA SER A 159 19.42 -24.10 1.94
C SER A 159 20.74 -24.71 2.46
N ASP A 160 21.73 -23.91 2.84
CA ASP A 160 23.04 -24.43 3.29
C ASP A 160 23.36 -24.27 4.79
N GLY A 161 22.53 -23.55 5.57
CA GLY A 161 22.64 -23.52 7.04
C GLY A 161 23.95 -22.94 7.59
N THR A 162 24.68 -22.14 6.80
CA THR A 162 26.05 -21.74 7.17
C THR A 162 26.09 -20.65 8.26
N ILE A 163 26.86 -20.86 9.33
CA ILE A 163 26.99 -19.90 10.45
C ILE A 163 28.17 -18.93 10.20
N HIS A 164 27.93 -17.62 10.33
CA HIS A 164 28.89 -16.60 9.88
C HIS A 164 29.79 -15.98 10.98
N ALA A 165 29.39 -15.92 12.26
CA ALA A 165 30.25 -15.39 13.34
C ALA A 165 29.83 -15.80 14.77
N VAL A 166 30.77 -15.86 15.71
CA VAL A 166 30.54 -16.02 17.16
C VAL A 166 31.15 -14.86 17.94
N ALA A 167 30.41 -14.31 18.92
CA ALA A 167 30.88 -13.24 19.82
C ALA A 167 30.83 -13.67 21.30
N PHE A 168 31.83 -13.25 22.08
CA PHE A 168 31.95 -13.56 23.52
C PHE A 168 31.86 -12.29 24.35
N ARG A 169 31.02 -12.28 25.41
CA ARG A 169 30.81 -11.10 26.27
C ARG A 169 31.05 -11.42 27.75
N ARG A 170 31.59 -10.46 28.51
CA ARG A 170 31.73 -10.52 29.97
C ARG A 170 30.56 -9.77 30.64
N GLY A 171 30.03 -10.33 31.73
CA GLY A 171 28.78 -9.91 32.39
C GLY A 171 28.71 -8.48 32.95
N ALA A 172 27.45 -8.05 33.08
CA ALA A 172 26.85 -6.95 33.86
C ALA A 172 27.68 -5.70 34.17
N ASP A 173 27.79 -4.78 33.21
CA ASP A 173 27.76 -3.32 33.48
C ASP A 173 27.33 -2.54 32.23
N THR A 174 26.41 -1.58 32.42
CA THR A 174 25.74 -0.78 31.38
C THR A 174 26.64 0.29 30.75
N LEU A 175 26.83 0.31 29.42
CA LEU A 175 27.28 1.47 28.64
C LEU A 175 26.74 1.49 27.19
N LYS A 176 26.58 2.70 26.62
CA LYS A 176 25.82 3.08 25.41
C LYS A 176 26.68 3.16 24.12
N ASN A 177 26.02 2.92 22.98
CA ASN A 177 26.34 3.27 21.58
C ASN A 177 27.44 2.48 20.83
N GLY A 178 27.09 1.93 19.66
CA GLY A 178 28.03 1.45 18.63
C GLY A 178 27.40 0.50 17.62
N ALA A 179 27.63 0.73 16.33
CA ALA A 179 27.23 -0.14 15.21
C ALA A 179 28.47 -0.39 14.35
N PHE A 180 28.89 -1.64 14.11
CA PHE A 180 29.89 -1.94 13.06
C PHE A 180 29.81 -3.34 12.42
N LEU A 181 30.22 -3.29 11.15
CA LEU A 181 30.60 -4.27 10.12
C LEU A 181 31.50 -5.44 10.57
N LEU A 182 31.23 -6.65 10.04
CA LEU A 182 32.13 -7.80 10.04
C LEU A 182 33.13 -7.70 8.87
N LYS A 183 34.43 -7.89 9.15
CA LYS A 183 35.53 -7.92 8.17
C LYS A 183 36.19 -9.31 8.19
N GLU A 184 36.35 -9.94 7.03
CA GLU A 184 37.08 -11.21 6.89
C GLU A 184 38.55 -11.00 6.47
N ASN A 185 39.44 -11.75 7.14
CA ASN A 185 40.82 -12.15 6.80
C ASN A 185 41.99 -11.16 7.02
N GLY A 186 42.68 -11.34 8.16
CA GLY A 186 43.99 -12.00 8.21
C GLY A 186 45.23 -11.31 7.63
N SER A 187 45.91 -10.51 8.46
CA SER A 187 47.38 -10.43 8.55
C SER A 187 47.76 -9.78 9.91
N ASP A 188 48.94 -10.13 10.43
CA ASP A 188 49.47 -9.99 11.82
C ASP A 188 49.41 -8.60 12.52
N PRO A 189 49.66 -8.53 13.86
CA PRO A 189 49.25 -7.43 14.72
C PRO A 189 50.24 -6.27 14.75
N LEU A 190 49.74 -5.04 14.59
CA LEU A 190 50.44 -3.83 15.05
C LEU A 190 49.48 -2.95 15.85
N PHE A 191 49.79 -2.84 17.15
CA PHE A 191 49.22 -1.90 18.11
C PHE A 191 49.29 -0.46 17.59
N TRP A 192 48.21 0.31 17.71
CA TRP A 192 48.28 1.77 17.77
C TRP A 192 47.53 2.31 18.98
N LYS A 193 48.27 3.09 19.78
CA LYS A 193 47.86 3.80 20.99
C LYS A 193 46.80 4.85 20.66
N ALA A 194 45.86 5.02 21.57
CA ALA A 194 44.93 6.14 21.58
C ALA A 194 45.67 7.46 21.88
N GLU A 195 45.54 8.45 20.98
CA GLU A 195 45.75 9.84 21.33
C GLU A 195 44.40 10.54 21.53
N LYS A 196 44.25 11.12 22.72
CA LYS A 196 43.14 11.95 23.15
C LYS A 196 43.16 13.27 22.38
N SER A 197 42.36 13.42 21.34
CA SER A 197 41.71 14.69 20.95
C SER A 197 41.02 14.56 19.58
N ALA A 198 39.72 14.27 19.57
CA ALA A 198 38.87 14.62 18.43
C ALA A 198 37.43 14.77 18.92
N LYS A 199 36.90 15.99 18.79
CA LYS A 199 35.48 16.31 18.93
C LYS A 199 34.70 15.46 17.91
N ILE A 200 33.54 14.94 18.34
CA ILE A 200 32.59 14.26 17.46
C ILE A 200 32.13 15.27 16.40
N VAL A 201 32.64 15.11 15.18
CA VAL A 201 32.08 15.70 13.97
C VAL A 201 31.25 14.61 13.32
N ASN A 202 29.98 14.90 13.05
CA ASN A 202 29.07 14.02 12.34
C ASN A 202 29.46 14.06 10.85
N VAL A 203 30.08 12.99 10.32
CA VAL A 203 30.60 12.94 8.94
C VAL A 203 29.83 11.89 8.15
N ASN A 204 28.92 12.33 7.28
CA ASN A 204 28.42 11.55 6.14
C ASN A 204 29.31 11.84 4.93
N ASN A 205 30.26 10.95 4.63
CA ASN A 205 30.91 10.79 3.32
C ASN A 205 31.81 9.53 3.34
N PHE A 206 31.59 8.56 2.44
CA PHE A 206 32.55 7.49 2.14
C PHE A 206 32.92 7.49 0.64
N PRO A 207 34.18 7.17 0.27
CA PRO A 207 34.61 6.86 -1.09
C PRO A 207 34.36 5.37 -1.42
N TYR A 208 34.04 5.00 -2.68
CA TYR A 208 33.87 3.60 -3.13
C TYR A 208 34.81 3.24 -4.30
N PRO A 209 35.23 1.94 -4.45
CA PRO A 209 36.26 1.51 -5.39
C PRO A 209 35.73 1.09 -6.78
N VAL A 210 36.55 1.29 -7.82
CA VAL A 210 36.33 0.86 -9.22
C VAL A 210 36.86 -0.57 -9.43
N CYS A 211 36.11 -1.45 -10.10
CA CYS A 211 36.62 -2.74 -10.57
C CYS A 211 36.78 -2.74 -12.10
N ARG A 212 38.00 -2.96 -12.60
CA ARG A 212 38.26 -3.23 -14.02
C ARG A 212 38.39 -4.73 -14.21
N VAL A 213 37.53 -5.33 -15.04
CA VAL A 213 37.72 -6.69 -15.54
C VAL A 213 38.67 -6.59 -16.73
N SER A 214 39.91 -7.03 -16.56
CA SER A 214 40.86 -7.19 -17.66
C SER A 214 41.13 -8.67 -17.84
N GLY A 215 40.63 -9.25 -18.93
CA GLY A 215 40.99 -10.60 -19.37
C GLY A 215 39.79 -11.52 -19.61
N GLY A 216 39.30 -11.54 -20.85
CA GLY A 216 38.36 -12.56 -21.33
C GLY A 216 37.43 -12.00 -22.42
N ARG A 217 37.74 -12.27 -23.70
CA ARG A 217 36.93 -11.83 -24.85
C ARG A 217 35.49 -12.37 -24.76
N ILE A 218 34.52 -11.47 -24.63
CA ILE A 218 33.07 -11.74 -24.68
C ILE A 218 32.58 -11.74 -26.14
N SER A 219 33.27 -12.44 -27.04
CA SER A 219 32.85 -12.52 -28.46
C SER A 219 31.81 -13.61 -28.70
N THR A 220 31.83 -14.70 -27.94
CA THR A 220 30.95 -15.87 -28.15
C THR A 220 29.53 -15.68 -27.59
N ILE A 221 29.31 -14.69 -26.74
CA ILE A 221 28.04 -14.42 -26.04
C ILE A 221 27.05 -13.67 -26.93
N LEU A 222 27.56 -12.85 -27.86
CA LEU A 222 26.72 -12.03 -28.74
C LEU A 222 26.21 -12.82 -29.96
N ASP A 223 26.90 -13.88 -30.36
CA ASP A 223 26.54 -14.73 -31.50
C ASP A 223 25.32 -15.63 -31.23
N SER A 224 24.93 -15.84 -29.96
CA SER A 224 23.80 -16.70 -29.56
C SER A 224 22.48 -15.96 -29.30
N LEU A 225 22.50 -14.62 -29.28
CA LEU A 225 21.33 -13.78 -29.02
C LEU A 225 20.65 -13.37 -30.32
N LYS A 226 19.32 -13.31 -30.33
CA LYS A 226 18.57 -12.94 -31.54
C LYS A 226 18.65 -11.42 -31.77
N PRO A 227 19.07 -10.95 -32.96
CA PRO A 227 19.02 -9.52 -33.30
C PRO A 227 17.61 -8.95 -33.14
N GLY A 228 17.50 -7.75 -32.57
CA GLY A 228 16.22 -7.07 -32.34
C GLY A 228 15.37 -7.59 -31.16
N HIS A 229 15.82 -8.62 -30.42
CA HIS A 229 15.16 -9.08 -29.18
C HIS A 229 15.72 -8.34 -27.95
N ARG A 230 14.86 -8.12 -26.94
CA ARG A 230 15.22 -7.52 -25.65
C ARG A 230 15.50 -8.59 -24.60
N TYR A 231 16.60 -8.45 -23.89
CA TYR A 231 17.03 -9.38 -22.85
C TYR A 231 17.35 -8.63 -21.56
N LEU A 232 17.08 -9.26 -20.42
CA LEU A 232 17.44 -8.75 -19.10
C LEU A 232 18.73 -9.43 -18.63
N ALA A 233 19.80 -8.65 -18.45
CA ALA A 233 21.04 -9.11 -17.82
C ALA A 233 20.88 -9.08 -16.31
N SER A 234 20.97 -10.24 -15.66
CA SER A 234 21.01 -10.37 -14.21
C SER A 234 22.39 -10.84 -13.76
N VAL A 235 22.99 -10.13 -12.80
CA VAL A 235 24.29 -10.49 -12.26
C VAL A 235 24.14 -11.06 -10.86
N TYR A 236 24.55 -12.32 -10.69
CA TYR A 236 24.54 -13.03 -9.42
C TYR A 236 25.98 -13.18 -8.91
N ALA A 237 26.23 -12.82 -7.67
CA ALA A 237 27.47 -13.16 -6.98
C ALA A 237 27.15 -14.21 -5.92
N SER A 238 27.73 -15.40 -6.02
CA SER A 238 27.72 -16.34 -4.89
C SER A 238 28.86 -15.99 -3.92
N ALA A 239 28.66 -16.28 -2.64
CA ALA A 239 29.65 -16.01 -1.60
C ALA A 239 30.92 -16.84 -1.83
N GLY A 240 31.85 -16.27 -2.60
CA GLY A 240 33.14 -16.87 -2.94
C GLY A 240 33.35 -17.06 -4.44
N THR A 241 33.83 -15.99 -5.09
CA THR A 241 34.61 -16.01 -6.35
C THR A 241 33.90 -16.17 -7.70
N VAL A 242 32.57 -16.32 -7.75
CA VAL A 242 31.86 -16.54 -9.03
C VAL A 242 30.79 -15.47 -9.27
N VAL A 243 30.96 -14.71 -10.36
CA VAL A 243 29.93 -13.79 -10.86
C VAL A 243 29.26 -14.42 -12.08
N LYS A 244 27.97 -14.72 -11.99
CA LYS A 244 27.17 -15.25 -13.09
C LYS A 244 26.40 -14.13 -13.76
N VAL A 245 26.47 -14.05 -15.08
CA VAL A 245 25.66 -13.15 -15.90
C VAL A 245 24.64 -13.98 -16.65
N CYS A 246 23.35 -13.74 -16.40
CA CYS A 246 22.25 -14.43 -17.08
C CYS A 246 21.50 -13.46 -17.98
N ALA A 247 21.14 -13.90 -19.19
CA ALA A 247 20.20 -13.20 -20.05
C ALA A 247 18.85 -13.93 -19.98
N VAL A 248 17.80 -13.26 -19.50
CA VAL A 248 16.43 -13.80 -19.49
C VAL A 248 15.57 -13.08 -20.52
N ASP A 249 14.68 -13.82 -21.19
CA ASP A 249 13.68 -13.24 -22.08
C ASP A 249 12.44 -12.76 -21.30
N ARG A 250 11.43 -12.23 -22.02
CA ARG A 250 10.17 -11.73 -21.43
C ARG A 250 9.37 -12.80 -20.67
N SER A 251 9.67 -14.09 -20.83
CA SER A 251 9.03 -15.18 -20.08
C SER A 251 9.75 -15.49 -18.76
N GLY A 252 10.88 -14.83 -18.48
CA GLY A 252 11.74 -15.12 -17.33
C GLY A 252 12.59 -16.38 -17.50
N ALA A 253 12.51 -17.05 -18.65
CA ALA A 253 13.38 -18.18 -18.97
C ALA A 253 14.81 -17.71 -19.20
N SER A 254 15.78 -18.38 -18.57
CA SER A 254 17.20 -18.14 -18.84
C SER A 254 17.51 -18.60 -20.25
N VAL A 255 17.81 -17.65 -21.12
CA VAL A 255 18.24 -17.90 -22.50
C VAL A 255 19.73 -18.23 -22.50
N PHE A 256 20.47 -17.76 -21.50
CA PHE A 256 21.91 -17.97 -21.37
C PHE A 256 22.43 -17.66 -19.95
N GLU A 257 23.48 -18.38 -19.53
CA GLU A 257 24.20 -18.21 -18.25
C GLU A 257 25.71 -18.28 -18.50
N TYR A 258 26.46 -17.25 -18.09
CA TYR A 258 27.93 -17.21 -18.17
C TYR A 258 28.58 -16.99 -16.82
N GLU A 259 29.66 -17.71 -16.56
CA GLU A 259 30.38 -17.69 -15.30
C GLU A 259 31.71 -16.92 -15.46
N LEU A 260 31.84 -15.78 -14.78
CA LEU A 260 33.09 -15.03 -14.71
C LEU A 260 34.04 -15.71 -13.70
N LYS A 261 35.19 -16.18 -14.19
CA LYS A 261 36.28 -16.70 -13.36
C LYS A 261 37.20 -15.56 -12.94
N ASP A 262 37.45 -15.46 -11.63
CA ASP A 262 38.22 -14.39 -10.97
C ASP A 262 39.61 -14.15 -11.58
N SER A 263 39.95 -12.88 -11.84
CA SER A 263 41.29 -12.42 -12.25
C SER A 263 42.21 -12.11 -11.05
N GLY A 264 41.89 -12.59 -9.85
CA GLY A 264 42.73 -12.52 -8.65
C GLY A 264 42.60 -11.22 -7.83
N LYS A 265 41.52 -10.45 -8.01
CA LYS A 265 41.23 -9.27 -7.18
C LYS A 265 39.87 -9.45 -6.51
N LYS A 266 39.86 -9.57 -5.18
CA LYS A 266 38.64 -9.66 -4.34
C LYS A 266 37.63 -8.57 -4.72
N LEU A 267 36.54 -8.97 -5.34
CA LEU A 267 35.36 -8.13 -5.56
C LEU A 267 34.71 -7.85 -4.20
N GLY A 268 34.58 -6.58 -3.84
CA GLY A 268 33.77 -6.16 -2.69
C GLY A 268 32.28 -6.43 -2.93
N ASN A 269 31.47 -6.41 -1.87
CA ASN A 269 30.03 -6.68 -1.90
C ASN A 269 29.33 -5.99 -3.09
N MET A 270 28.96 -6.76 -4.11
CA MET A 270 28.11 -6.31 -5.20
C MET A 270 26.65 -6.52 -4.80
N HIS A 271 25.82 -5.48 -4.93
CA HIS A 271 24.38 -5.62 -4.90
C HIS A 271 23.89 -6.29 -6.20
N LEU A 272 22.75 -6.97 -6.16
CA LEU A 272 22.12 -7.55 -7.34
C LEU A 272 21.76 -6.40 -8.30
N TYR A 273 22.40 -6.35 -9.48
CA TYR A 273 22.09 -5.36 -10.51
C TYR A 273 21.40 -6.06 -11.68
N GLN A 274 20.24 -5.54 -12.07
CA GLN A 274 19.51 -5.95 -13.27
C GLN A 274 19.55 -4.81 -14.28
N ALA A 275 19.86 -5.15 -15.53
CA ALA A 275 19.94 -4.18 -16.61
C ALA A 275 19.31 -4.75 -17.89
N GLU A 276 18.52 -3.94 -18.58
CA GLU A 276 17.88 -4.32 -19.83
C GLU A 276 18.76 -3.89 -21.01
N TYR A 277 18.89 -4.74 -22.03
CA TYR A 277 19.58 -4.38 -23.27
C TYR A 277 18.85 -4.92 -24.50
N VAL A 278 19.03 -4.22 -25.62
CA VAL A 278 18.48 -4.58 -26.93
C VAL A 278 19.65 -4.88 -27.86
N VAL A 279 19.66 -6.05 -28.49
CA VAL A 279 20.72 -6.42 -29.44
C VAL A 279 20.51 -5.64 -30.75
N PRO A 280 21.43 -4.74 -31.17
CA PRO A 280 21.30 -4.02 -32.43
C PRO A 280 21.32 -4.99 -33.62
N GLY A 281 20.64 -4.64 -34.72
CA GLY A 281 20.44 -5.51 -35.89
C GLY A 281 21.69 -5.90 -36.69
N THR A 282 22.90 -5.50 -36.28
CA THR A 282 24.16 -5.72 -37.01
C THR A 282 25.21 -6.39 -36.11
N ALA A 283 25.94 -7.38 -36.65
CA ALA A 283 26.94 -8.17 -35.91
C ALA A 283 27.96 -7.28 -35.17
N PHE A 284 28.10 -7.49 -33.87
CA PHE A 284 28.86 -6.63 -32.96
C PHE A 284 30.01 -7.40 -32.29
N LYS A 285 31.18 -6.77 -32.11
CA LYS A 285 32.33 -7.32 -31.35
C LYS A 285 32.79 -6.27 -30.32
N GLY A 286 32.71 -6.57 -29.03
CA GLY A 286 33.18 -5.67 -27.96
C GLY A 286 33.27 -6.33 -26.57
N ASP A 287 34.00 -5.70 -25.65
CA ASP A 287 34.20 -6.15 -24.26
C ASP A 287 33.19 -5.49 -23.30
N LEU A 288 32.64 -6.23 -22.32
CA LEU A 288 31.70 -5.72 -21.30
C LEU A 288 32.47 -5.28 -20.03
N VAL A 289 32.33 -4.00 -19.64
CA VAL A 289 32.93 -3.45 -18.41
C VAL A 289 31.83 -3.09 -17.39
N LEU A 290 31.91 -3.63 -16.16
CA LEU A 290 30.96 -3.37 -15.06
C LEU A 290 31.54 -2.34 -14.07
N ASN A 291 30.88 -1.19 -13.87
CA ASN A 291 31.22 -0.21 -12.84
C ASN A 291 30.00 0.13 -11.94
N SER A 292 30.25 0.47 -10.67
CA SER A 292 29.24 0.56 -9.60
C SER A 292 28.42 1.87 -9.55
N ALA A 293 28.48 2.71 -10.58
CA ALA A 293 27.57 3.85 -10.73
C ALA A 293 27.29 4.13 -12.22
N LYS A 294 26.07 3.83 -12.67
CA LYS A 294 25.35 4.41 -13.82
C LYS A 294 26.08 4.65 -15.18
N ALA A 295 27.14 3.92 -15.55
CA ALA A 295 27.63 3.95 -16.95
C ALA A 295 28.25 2.61 -17.39
N TYR A 296 27.85 2.14 -18.57
CA TYR A 296 28.50 1.05 -19.32
C TYR A 296 29.56 1.65 -20.25
N GLN A 297 30.75 1.04 -20.33
CA GLN A 297 31.79 1.42 -21.30
C GLN A 297 32.02 0.25 -22.27
N LEU A 298 31.94 0.51 -23.57
CA LEU A 298 32.17 -0.43 -24.67
C LEU A 298 33.20 0.17 -25.63
N GLY A 299 34.50 -0.06 -25.38
CA GLY A 299 35.60 0.32 -26.27
C GLY A 299 35.87 1.83 -26.44
N ASP A 300 36.86 2.14 -27.29
CA ASP A 300 37.48 3.47 -27.49
C ASP A 300 36.68 4.44 -28.39
N ALA A 301 35.39 4.21 -28.61
CA ALA A 301 34.53 5.19 -29.26
C ALA A 301 33.84 6.04 -28.18
N LEU A 302 34.17 7.33 -28.13
CA LEU A 302 33.41 8.34 -27.39
C LEU A 302 31.95 8.29 -27.86
N VAL A 303 31.06 7.77 -27.01
CA VAL A 303 29.62 8.00 -27.11
C VAL A 303 29.33 9.22 -26.25
N GLU A 304 28.94 10.30 -26.90
CA GLU A 304 28.38 11.48 -26.25
C GLU A 304 27.16 11.09 -25.39
N ASP A 305 27.13 11.68 -24.20
CA ASP A 305 26.06 11.83 -23.21
C ASP A 305 24.74 11.08 -23.46
N MET A 306 24.47 10.04 -22.66
CA MET A 306 23.13 9.49 -22.47
C MET A 306 22.75 9.50 -20.99
N GLY A 307 22.05 10.56 -20.59
CA GLY A 307 21.01 10.50 -19.55
C GLY A 307 21.45 10.78 -18.11
N GLY A 308 22.32 11.76 -17.90
CA GLY A 308 22.43 12.40 -16.59
C GLY A 308 21.10 13.07 -16.24
N ALA A 309 20.51 12.76 -15.08
CA ALA A 309 19.49 13.66 -14.53
C ALA A 309 20.15 15.04 -14.45
N ALA A 310 19.59 16.02 -15.13
CA ALA A 310 20.24 17.31 -15.20
C ALA A 310 20.35 17.88 -13.78
N THR A 311 21.58 18.21 -13.37
CA THR A 311 21.90 18.73 -12.04
C THR A 311 22.23 20.21 -12.14
N TRP A 312 22.02 20.94 -11.05
CA TRP A 312 22.47 22.33 -10.92
C TRP A 312 23.96 22.46 -11.22
N ARG A 313 24.32 23.44 -12.06
CA ARG A 313 25.71 23.91 -12.23
C ARG A 313 26.05 24.99 -11.21
N ALA A 314 25.03 25.66 -10.70
CA ALA A 314 25.11 26.59 -9.57
C ALA A 314 25.76 25.94 -8.34
N GLU A 315 26.79 26.60 -7.84
CA GLU A 315 27.35 26.38 -6.53
C GLU A 315 26.49 27.08 -5.48
N TRP A 316 26.29 26.42 -4.34
CA TRP A 316 25.76 27.03 -3.14
C TRP A 316 26.71 28.13 -2.68
N ILE A 317 26.24 29.38 -2.72
CA ILE A 317 27.00 30.53 -2.23
C ILE A 317 26.38 31.16 -1.00
N TRP A 318 27.22 31.69 -0.11
CA TRP A 318 26.82 32.54 1.02
C TRP A 318 27.92 33.53 1.41
N SER A 319 27.79 34.21 2.56
CA SER A 319 28.82 35.12 3.08
C SER A 319 30.13 34.41 3.42
N ALA A 320 31.26 35.04 3.07
CA ALA A 320 32.60 34.60 3.48
C ALA A 320 32.85 34.71 4.99
N ASP A 321 32.08 35.55 5.70
CA ASP A 321 32.16 35.73 7.16
C ASP A 321 31.47 34.59 7.96
N GLY A 322 31.05 33.54 7.26
CA GLY A 322 30.33 32.40 7.80
C GLY A 322 28.81 32.55 7.77
N ILE A 323 28.15 31.40 7.88
CA ILE A 323 26.69 31.27 7.94
C ILE A 323 26.24 31.50 9.38
N LYS A 324 25.30 32.42 9.59
CA LYS A 324 24.74 32.74 10.90
C LYS A 324 23.21 32.69 10.84
N GLU A 325 22.59 32.34 11.96
CA GLU A 325 21.13 32.44 12.14
C GLU A 325 20.69 33.91 12.02
N LYS A 326 19.48 34.13 11.46
CA LYS A 326 18.87 35.45 11.27
C LYS A 326 19.75 36.44 10.48
N GLN A 327 20.45 35.93 9.46
CA GLN A 327 21.38 36.70 8.63
C GLN A 327 20.75 37.07 7.28
N HIS A 328 20.86 38.34 6.90
CA HIS A 328 20.60 38.79 5.54
C HIS A 328 21.89 38.81 4.72
N CYS A 329 21.84 38.24 3.52
CA CYS A 329 22.91 38.36 2.53
C CYS A 329 22.34 38.96 1.24
N HIS A 330 23.01 39.98 0.72
CA HIS A 330 22.70 40.59 -0.55
C HIS A 330 23.75 40.16 -1.58
N PHE A 331 23.31 39.60 -2.69
CA PHE A 331 24.16 39.09 -3.76
C PHE A 331 24.01 39.91 -5.03
N ARG A 332 25.11 40.09 -5.76
CA ARG A 332 25.14 40.82 -7.04
C ARG A 332 26.06 40.12 -8.04
N LYS A 333 25.57 39.94 -9.26
CA LYS A 333 26.32 39.39 -10.39
C LYS A 333 26.12 40.25 -11.63
N GLU A 334 27.23 40.75 -12.18
CA GLU A 334 27.25 41.46 -13.45
C GLU A 334 27.62 40.50 -14.59
N PHE A 335 27.00 40.71 -15.75
CA PHE A 335 27.29 39.96 -16.97
C PHE A 335 26.92 40.78 -18.22
N ASN A 336 27.45 40.42 -19.38
CA ASN A 336 27.19 41.12 -20.64
C ASN A 336 26.39 40.24 -21.61
N ILE A 337 25.47 40.86 -22.34
CA ILE A 337 24.73 40.25 -23.46
C ILE A 337 25.00 41.09 -24.71
N ASN A 338 25.52 40.48 -25.78
CA ASN A 338 25.88 41.19 -27.02
C ASN A 338 24.64 41.79 -27.70
N ASP A 339 23.60 40.99 -27.89
CA ASP A 339 22.28 41.43 -28.33
C ASP A 339 21.20 40.45 -27.80
N PRO A 340 20.27 40.88 -26.93
CA PRO A 340 19.17 40.03 -26.47
C PRO A 340 18.28 39.50 -27.60
N ALA A 341 18.27 40.14 -28.78
CA ALA A 341 17.52 39.69 -29.94
C ALA A 341 18.12 38.45 -30.62
N GLU A 342 19.40 38.13 -30.35
CA GLU A 342 20.08 36.91 -30.82
C GLU A 342 19.81 35.71 -29.93
N LEU A 343 19.31 35.94 -28.70
CA LEU A 343 18.88 34.87 -27.81
C LEU A 343 17.55 34.30 -28.29
N ASP A 344 17.41 32.99 -28.22
CA ASP A 344 16.12 32.31 -28.29
C ASP A 344 15.48 32.31 -26.89
N VAL A 345 16.22 31.81 -25.90
CA VAL A 345 15.76 31.64 -24.51
C VAL A 345 16.76 32.22 -23.51
N ALA A 346 16.27 32.87 -22.44
CA ALA A 346 17.07 33.21 -21.26
C ALA A 346 16.38 32.67 -19.99
N PHE A 347 16.61 31.41 -19.68
CA PHE A 347 15.95 30.68 -18.60
C PHE A 347 16.67 30.86 -17.27
N LEU A 348 16.04 31.54 -16.32
CA LEU A 348 16.57 31.75 -14.97
C LEU A 348 15.89 30.81 -13.98
N GLN A 349 16.67 30.12 -13.14
CA GLN A 349 16.18 29.35 -11.99
C GLN A 349 16.96 29.71 -10.71
N ALA A 350 16.29 29.82 -9.57
CA ALA A 350 16.93 30.14 -8.29
C ALA A 350 16.16 29.63 -7.07
N THR A 351 16.88 29.32 -6.00
CA THR A 351 16.34 29.13 -4.65
C THR A 351 17.30 29.66 -3.59
N CYS A 352 16.78 29.96 -2.41
CA CYS A 352 17.56 30.43 -1.27
C CYS A 352 16.98 29.84 0.01
N ASP A 353 17.82 29.68 1.03
CA ASP A 353 17.37 29.26 2.35
C ASP A 353 16.41 30.31 2.94
N ASP A 354 15.38 29.84 3.68
CA ASP A 354 14.26 30.55 4.33
C ASP A 354 13.49 31.62 3.54
N ALA A 355 14.13 32.61 2.90
CA ALA A 355 13.50 33.54 1.96
C ALA A 355 14.48 34.26 1.02
N PHE A 356 14.01 34.63 -0.17
CA PHE A 356 14.71 35.56 -1.05
C PHE A 356 13.81 36.40 -1.96
N THR A 357 14.36 37.55 -2.36
CA THR A 357 13.89 38.33 -3.50
C THR A 357 14.98 38.39 -4.56
N LEU A 358 14.68 38.00 -5.80
CA LEU A 358 15.60 38.10 -6.94
C LEU A 358 15.08 39.13 -7.95
N GLU A 359 15.98 39.98 -8.43
CA GLU A 359 15.71 40.99 -9.45
C GLU A 359 16.75 40.93 -10.59
N VAL A 360 16.31 41.21 -11.82
CA VAL A 360 17.17 41.32 -13.01
C VAL A 360 17.00 42.73 -13.58
N ASN A 361 18.09 43.48 -13.70
CA ASN A 361 18.08 44.88 -14.16
C ASN A 361 17.01 45.74 -13.46
N ASN A 362 16.91 45.64 -12.11
CA ASN A 362 15.94 46.35 -11.27
C ASN A 362 14.46 45.97 -11.51
N ASN A 363 14.18 44.86 -12.20
CA ASN A 363 12.85 44.25 -12.29
C ASN A 363 12.76 43.06 -11.35
N ARG A 364 11.77 43.04 -10.46
CA ARG A 364 11.55 41.90 -9.56
C ARG A 364 11.07 40.69 -10.34
N ILE A 365 11.80 39.57 -10.20
CA ILE A 365 11.52 38.31 -10.88
C ILE A 365 10.93 37.29 -9.90
N PHE A 366 11.59 37.07 -8.76
CA PHE A 366 11.13 36.13 -7.73
C PHE A 366 11.01 36.80 -6.37
N ASN A 367 10.03 36.34 -5.58
CA ASN A 367 9.91 36.63 -4.16
C ASN A 367 9.33 35.39 -3.49
N ASN A 368 10.16 34.62 -2.80
CA ASN A 368 9.80 33.30 -2.28
C ASN A 368 10.32 33.11 -0.85
N ASN A 369 9.59 32.34 -0.04
CA ASN A 369 9.94 31.96 1.33
C ASN A 369 9.89 30.44 1.56
N VAL A 370 9.97 29.66 0.48
CA VAL A 370 9.97 28.20 0.49
C VAL A 370 11.29 27.69 -0.11
N TRP A 371 12.23 27.29 0.74
CA TRP A 371 13.63 27.00 0.36
C TRP A 371 13.82 25.78 -0.57
N ASN A 372 12.86 24.85 -0.57
CA ASN A 372 12.89 23.62 -1.37
C ASN A 372 12.07 23.71 -2.67
N ASP A 373 11.54 24.89 -3.02
CA ASP A 373 10.81 25.14 -4.27
C ASP A 373 11.54 26.17 -5.14
N PRO A 374 12.51 25.72 -5.99
CA PRO A 374 13.22 26.62 -6.90
C PRO A 374 12.26 27.31 -7.86
N GLN A 375 12.34 28.63 -7.91
CA GLN A 375 11.56 29.45 -8.82
C GLN A 375 12.29 29.55 -10.16
N TYR A 376 11.56 29.54 -11.28
CA TYR A 376 12.15 29.63 -12.60
C TYR A 376 11.25 30.37 -13.61
N THR A 377 11.84 31.08 -14.58
CA THR A 377 11.12 31.77 -15.66
C THR A 377 12.05 32.17 -16.82
N ASP A 378 11.50 32.45 -18.00
CA ASP A 378 12.21 33.23 -19.02
C ASP A 378 12.39 34.69 -18.54
N VAL A 379 13.62 35.18 -18.56
CA VAL A 379 13.96 36.58 -18.23
C VAL A 379 14.43 37.40 -19.43
N LYS A 380 14.39 36.86 -20.65
CA LYS A 380 14.89 37.51 -21.88
C LYS A 380 14.37 38.93 -22.05
N LYS A 381 13.08 39.17 -21.78
CA LYS A 381 12.44 40.49 -21.89
C LYS A 381 12.98 41.55 -20.92
N TYR A 382 13.68 41.12 -19.87
CA TYR A 382 14.31 42.00 -18.88
C TYR A 382 15.79 42.26 -19.17
N LEU A 383 16.38 41.54 -20.14
CA LEU A 383 17.77 41.71 -20.54
C LEU A 383 17.92 42.87 -21.51
N ARG A 384 19.08 43.53 -21.46
CA ARG A 384 19.44 44.62 -22.35
C ARG A 384 20.78 44.34 -23.04
N LYS A 385 21.00 45.01 -24.17
CA LYS A 385 22.31 45.01 -24.83
C LYS A 385 23.39 45.60 -23.90
N GLY A 386 24.55 44.95 -23.86
CA GLY A 386 25.66 45.31 -22.98
C GLY A 386 25.49 44.76 -21.56
N LYS A 387 25.82 45.57 -20.56
CA LYS A 387 25.85 45.15 -19.15
C LYS A 387 24.46 44.89 -18.59
N ASN A 388 24.32 43.78 -17.86
CA ASN A 388 23.15 43.33 -17.12
C ASN A 388 23.57 42.98 -15.68
N VAL A 389 22.60 42.97 -14.76
CA VAL A 389 22.83 42.60 -13.36
C VAL A 389 21.72 41.68 -12.85
N ILE A 390 22.10 40.61 -12.14
CA ILE A 390 21.23 39.86 -11.24
C ILE A 390 21.54 40.29 -9.82
N THR A 391 20.49 40.59 -9.04
CA THR A 391 20.61 40.90 -7.62
C THR A 391 19.67 40.05 -6.79
N VAL A 392 20.14 39.55 -5.65
CA VAL A 392 19.36 38.72 -4.73
C VAL A 392 19.47 39.26 -3.32
N SER A 393 18.35 39.40 -2.62
CA SER A 393 18.34 39.59 -1.16
C SER A 393 17.86 38.31 -0.52
N GLY A 394 18.78 37.54 0.08
CA GLY A 394 18.50 36.29 0.79
C GLY A 394 18.43 36.52 2.30
N TYR A 395 17.57 35.78 2.97
CA TYR A 395 17.41 35.76 4.42
C TYR A 395 17.51 34.33 4.92
N ASN A 396 18.47 34.08 5.82
CA ASN A 396 18.54 32.84 6.55
C ASN A 396 18.00 33.05 7.98
N GLY A 397 16.96 32.33 8.37
CA GLY A 397 16.39 32.27 9.71
C GLY A 397 16.98 31.18 10.60
N GLY A 398 17.62 30.15 10.05
CA GLY A 398 18.10 28.94 10.74
C GLY A 398 19.61 28.63 10.64
N SER A 399 19.97 27.36 10.82
CA SER A 399 21.36 26.90 11.08
C SER A 399 22.24 26.75 9.83
N VAL A 400 21.65 26.55 8.66
CA VAL A 400 22.35 26.58 7.35
C VAL A 400 21.84 27.77 6.56
N GLY A 401 22.49 28.21 5.49
CA GLY A 401 22.07 29.39 4.74
C GLY A 401 22.75 29.44 3.38
N GLY A 402 22.01 29.75 2.33
CA GLY A 402 22.54 29.66 0.98
C GLY A 402 21.69 30.26 -0.12
N LEU A 403 22.33 30.50 -1.26
CA LEU A 403 21.70 30.80 -2.55
C LEU A 403 22.19 29.84 -3.65
N LEU A 404 21.25 29.34 -4.46
CA LEU A 404 21.48 28.73 -5.77
C LEU A 404 20.81 29.59 -6.83
N CYS A 405 21.53 29.97 -7.89
CA CYS A 405 20.98 30.74 -9.00
C CYS A 405 21.67 30.36 -10.31
N GLU A 406 20.91 30.07 -11.37
CA GLU A 406 21.45 29.70 -12.67
C GLU A 406 20.63 30.34 -13.80
N LEU A 407 21.29 31.08 -14.69
CA LEU A 407 20.74 31.61 -15.93
C LEU A 407 21.31 30.83 -17.11
N LYS A 408 20.46 30.07 -17.80
CA LYS A 408 20.75 29.38 -19.07
C LYS A 408 20.36 30.28 -20.24
N LEU A 409 21.32 30.61 -21.08
CA LEU A 409 21.14 31.41 -22.29
C LEU A 409 21.30 30.50 -23.50
N VAL A 410 20.26 30.44 -24.34
CA VAL A 410 20.26 29.70 -25.60
C VAL A 410 20.16 30.73 -26.72
N ASP A 411 21.12 30.74 -27.64
CA ASP A 411 21.03 31.58 -28.84
C ASP A 411 20.17 30.94 -29.94
N LYS A 412 19.80 31.73 -30.95
CA LYS A 412 19.01 31.25 -32.10
C LYS A 412 19.70 30.17 -32.95
N ALA A 413 21.01 29.96 -32.77
CA ALA A 413 21.76 28.88 -33.41
C ALA A 413 21.81 27.61 -32.53
N GLY A 414 21.15 27.61 -31.37
CA GLY A 414 21.09 26.49 -30.43
C GLY A 414 22.31 26.39 -29.50
N LYS A 415 23.22 27.37 -29.51
CA LYS A 415 24.38 27.38 -28.60
C LYS A 415 23.94 27.79 -27.20
N ILE A 416 24.40 27.04 -26.21
CA ILE A 416 24.04 27.22 -24.80
C ILE A 416 25.21 27.82 -24.02
N SER A 417 24.92 28.79 -23.16
CA SER A 417 25.85 29.34 -22.16
C SER A 417 25.15 29.53 -20.81
N TYR A 418 25.92 29.57 -19.72
CA TYR A 418 25.40 29.60 -18.36
C TYR A 418 26.01 30.73 -17.54
N ILE A 419 25.21 31.29 -16.65
CA ILE A 419 25.64 32.17 -15.56
C ILE A 419 25.11 31.57 -14.26
N ALA A 420 25.98 30.87 -13.55
CA ALA A 420 25.64 30.15 -12.34
C ALA A 420 26.16 30.90 -11.10
N SER A 421 25.55 30.66 -9.93
CA SER A 421 26.07 31.11 -8.64
C SER A 421 27.38 30.40 -8.36
N ASP A 422 28.42 31.16 -8.03
CA ASP A 422 29.78 30.69 -7.76
C ASP A 422 30.54 31.75 -6.95
N ALA A 423 31.81 31.50 -6.64
CA ALA A 423 32.66 32.42 -5.89
C ALA A 423 32.90 33.80 -6.56
N SER A 424 32.51 33.98 -7.82
CA SER A 424 32.62 35.27 -8.53
C SER A 424 31.45 36.22 -8.29
N TRP A 425 30.39 35.77 -7.61
CA TRP A 425 29.30 36.63 -7.16
C TRP A 425 29.77 37.53 -6.03
N LEU A 426 29.28 38.77 -5.99
CA LEU A 426 29.53 39.66 -4.86
C LEU A 426 28.47 39.43 -3.79
N CYS A 427 28.86 39.40 -2.52
CA CYS A 427 28.02 39.25 -1.35
C CYS A 427 28.26 40.39 -0.36
N ARG A 428 27.20 40.84 0.31
CA ARG A 428 27.24 41.85 1.38
C ARG A 428 26.20 41.54 2.45
N ILE A 429 26.60 41.58 3.72
CA ILE A 429 25.72 41.27 4.87
C ILE A 429 25.04 42.49 5.51
N THR A 430 25.45 43.70 5.11
CA THR A 430 24.79 44.95 5.53
C THR A 430 23.87 45.45 4.43
N PRO A 431 22.68 46.01 4.76
CA PRO A 431 21.74 46.49 3.76
C PRO A 431 22.38 47.50 2.80
N PRO A 432 22.50 47.17 1.50
CA PRO A 432 22.95 48.13 0.52
C PRO A 432 21.77 49.07 0.21
N GLY A 433 21.96 50.39 0.39
CA GLY A 433 20.90 51.39 0.17
C GLY A 433 20.24 51.31 -1.22
N GLU A 434 19.07 51.90 -1.40
CA GLU A 434 18.06 51.60 -2.45
C GLU A 434 18.55 51.46 -3.92
N ASN A 435 19.70 52.02 -4.29
CA ASN A 435 20.20 52.07 -5.68
C ASN A 435 21.18 50.95 -6.06
N TRP A 436 21.49 50.03 -5.16
CA TRP A 436 22.45 48.94 -5.41
C TRP A 436 22.00 47.90 -6.45
N ARG A 437 20.73 47.91 -6.84
CA ARG A 437 20.12 46.97 -7.80
C ARG A 437 20.19 47.48 -9.24
N ARG A 438 20.60 48.73 -9.42
CA ARG A 438 20.83 49.33 -10.73
C ARG A 438 22.04 48.70 -11.40
N VAL A 439 22.00 48.61 -12.72
CA VAL A 439 23.13 48.10 -13.51
C VAL A 439 24.40 48.91 -13.26
N ASP A 440 24.26 50.24 -13.17
CA ASP A 440 25.35 51.15 -12.84
C ASP A 440 25.01 51.91 -11.55
N PRO A 441 25.38 51.37 -10.37
CA PRO A 441 24.99 51.95 -9.10
C PRO A 441 25.98 53.07 -8.72
N PRO A 442 25.54 54.07 -7.93
CA PRO A 442 26.38 55.20 -7.50
C PRO A 442 27.66 54.73 -6.76
N GLU A 443 28.75 55.48 -6.87
CA GLU A 443 30.08 55.06 -6.38
C GLU A 443 30.10 54.72 -4.87
N ASN A 444 29.30 55.43 -4.07
CA ASN A 444 29.13 55.17 -2.63
C ASN A 444 28.40 53.85 -2.28
N THR A 445 27.80 53.16 -3.26
CA THR A 445 27.17 51.84 -3.08
C THR A 445 28.10 50.68 -3.47
N ARG A 446 29.30 50.98 -3.99
CA ARG A 446 30.31 50.01 -4.41
C ARG A 446 31.23 49.55 -3.28
N SER A 447 31.28 50.28 -2.16
CA SER A 447 32.06 49.90 -0.97
C SER A 447 31.35 48.82 -0.14
N GLY A 448 32.10 47.88 0.44
CA GLY A 448 31.58 46.84 1.34
C GLY A 448 31.05 45.57 0.67
N TRP A 449 31.30 45.39 -0.63
CA TRP A 449 31.07 44.12 -1.34
C TRP A 449 32.32 43.24 -1.26
N ALA A 450 32.14 41.96 -0.93
CA ALA A 450 33.19 40.95 -0.99
C ALA A 450 32.77 39.80 -1.90
N PRO A 451 33.69 39.00 -2.46
CA PRO A 451 33.32 37.76 -3.13
C PRO A 451 32.49 36.86 -2.20
N ALA A 452 31.46 36.23 -2.74
CA ALA A 452 30.69 35.21 -2.05
C ALA A 452 31.57 33.98 -1.82
N LYS A 453 31.36 33.29 -0.71
CA LYS A 453 31.98 31.99 -0.49
C LYS A 453 31.13 30.92 -1.17
N SER A 454 31.73 30.21 -2.11
CA SER A 454 31.20 28.96 -2.64
C SER A 454 31.47 27.83 -1.66
N TYR A 455 30.44 27.02 -1.41
CA TYR A 455 30.52 25.86 -0.53
C TYR A 455 30.60 24.58 -1.35
N TYR A 456 29.52 24.23 -2.07
CA TYR A 456 29.44 23.01 -2.89
C TYR A 456 28.39 23.13 -4.01
N VAL A 457 28.48 22.31 -5.05
CA VAL A 457 27.41 22.12 -6.06
C VAL A 457 26.43 21.05 -5.54
N PRO A 458 25.10 21.15 -5.76
CA PRO A 458 24.20 20.02 -5.55
C PRO A 458 24.70 18.75 -6.28
N PRO A 459 24.65 17.55 -5.67
CA PRO A 459 23.79 17.16 -4.55
C PRO A 459 24.49 17.17 -3.18
N TYR A 460 25.45 18.06 -2.96
CA TYR A 460 26.01 18.30 -1.64
C TYR A 460 25.13 19.30 -0.86
N GLY A 461 25.24 19.30 0.48
CA GLY A 461 24.33 20.06 1.37
C GLY A 461 24.31 21.57 1.11
N PRO A 462 23.32 22.32 1.63
CA PRO A 462 22.19 21.85 2.44
C PRO A 462 21.10 21.15 1.62
N TRP A 463 20.99 21.45 0.32
CA TRP A 463 19.84 20.99 -0.46
C TRP A 463 19.92 19.54 -0.92
N LEU A 464 21.10 18.91 -0.99
CA LEU A 464 21.22 17.53 -1.47
C LEU A 464 20.50 17.35 -2.83
N ASN A 465 19.66 16.32 -2.97
CA ASN A 465 18.74 16.11 -4.09
C ASN A 465 17.34 16.75 -3.88
N MET A 466 17.15 17.57 -2.84
CA MET A 466 15.83 18.10 -2.45
C MET A 466 15.38 19.31 -3.28
N VAL A 467 16.22 19.82 -4.18
CA VAL A 467 15.88 20.91 -5.11
C VAL A 467 15.84 20.39 -6.54
N THR A 468 14.67 20.45 -7.16
CA THR A 468 14.48 20.03 -8.55
C THR A 468 15.23 20.97 -9.49
N TYR A 469 16.14 20.44 -10.30
CA TYR A 469 16.74 21.18 -11.40
C TYR A 469 15.82 21.11 -12.63
N ARG A 470 15.68 22.22 -13.36
CA ARG A 470 14.89 22.30 -14.59
C ARG A 470 15.83 22.49 -15.79
N ASP A 471 15.96 21.49 -16.67
CA ASP A 471 16.83 21.59 -17.85
C ASP A 471 16.13 22.14 -19.09
N GLU A 472 14.83 21.94 -19.16
CA GLU A 472 14.00 22.34 -20.27
C GLU A 472 13.01 23.38 -19.74
N MET A 473 12.82 24.48 -20.48
CA MET A 473 11.44 25.00 -20.54
C MET A 473 10.61 23.84 -21.10
N PRO A 474 9.43 23.53 -20.55
CA PRO A 474 8.56 22.52 -21.16
C PRO A 474 8.54 22.76 -22.67
N GLU A 475 9.11 21.82 -23.44
CA GLU A 475 9.23 21.91 -24.88
C GLU A 475 7.89 22.39 -25.42
N GLY A 476 7.90 23.48 -26.19
CA GLY A 476 6.90 23.68 -27.22
C GLY A 476 5.45 23.38 -26.85
N ASN A 477 4.99 23.79 -25.68
CA ASN A 477 3.71 24.47 -25.67
C ASN A 477 4.05 25.94 -25.93
N THR A 478 4.21 26.31 -27.21
CA THR A 478 3.35 27.43 -27.64
C THR A 478 2.00 27.02 -27.10
N LEU A 479 1.59 27.61 -25.96
CA LEU A 479 0.41 27.23 -25.22
C LEU A 479 -0.65 26.92 -26.27
N LYS A 480 -0.96 25.63 -26.52
CA LYS A 480 -1.91 25.30 -27.59
C LYS A 480 -3.08 26.21 -27.33
N GLU A 481 -3.42 27.04 -28.31
CA GLU A 481 -4.52 27.97 -28.12
C GLU A 481 -5.72 27.12 -27.74
N LEU A 482 -6.16 27.30 -26.50
CA LEU A 482 -7.37 26.65 -26.04
C LEU A 482 -8.48 27.34 -26.81
N ASP A 483 -9.15 26.61 -27.69
CA ASP A 483 -10.42 27.04 -28.25
C ASP A 483 -11.47 27.02 -27.13
N LYS A 484 -11.44 28.06 -26.28
CA LYS A 484 -12.36 28.24 -25.16
C LYS A 484 -13.81 28.31 -25.66
N ASP A 485 -14.03 28.74 -26.90
CA ASP A 485 -15.36 28.85 -27.49
C ASP A 485 -15.92 27.49 -27.94
N SER A 486 -15.08 26.51 -28.29
CA SER A 486 -15.50 25.12 -28.48
C SER A 486 -16.14 24.54 -27.21
N TYR A 487 -15.50 24.70 -26.07
CA TYR A 487 -16.03 24.20 -24.79
C TYR A 487 -17.30 24.91 -24.33
N ARG A 488 -17.40 26.23 -24.54
CA ARG A 488 -18.62 27.01 -24.25
C ARG A 488 -19.83 26.55 -25.05
N ARG A 489 -19.62 26.15 -26.31
CA ARG A 489 -20.69 25.70 -27.20
C ARG A 489 -21.15 24.27 -26.91
N GLN A 490 -20.31 23.45 -26.26
CA GLN A 490 -20.63 22.08 -25.91
C GLN A 490 -21.31 21.99 -24.55
N LYS A 491 -22.64 21.96 -24.54
CA LYS A 491 -23.37 21.48 -23.36
C LYS A 491 -23.02 20.01 -23.15
N THR A 492 -22.49 19.67 -21.98
CA THR A 492 -22.14 18.30 -21.62
C THR A 492 -23.21 17.67 -20.77
N VAL A 493 -23.79 16.59 -21.29
CA VAL A 493 -24.76 15.71 -20.64
C VAL A 493 -24.09 14.38 -20.34
N ALA A 494 -23.89 14.09 -19.06
CA ALA A 494 -23.32 12.84 -18.58
C ALA A 494 -24.37 12.07 -17.76
N ARG A 495 -24.55 10.78 -18.07
CA ARG A 495 -25.55 9.91 -17.44
C ARG A 495 -25.06 8.47 -17.37
N ILE A 496 -25.76 7.65 -16.58
CA ILE A 496 -25.58 6.21 -16.63
C ILE A 496 -26.51 5.64 -17.70
N ASN A 497 -25.92 4.91 -18.65
CA ASN A 497 -26.62 4.13 -19.66
C ASN A 497 -26.88 2.72 -19.10
N HIS A 498 -28.14 2.29 -19.21
CA HIS A 498 -28.64 0.99 -18.72
C HIS A 498 -29.15 0.08 -19.85
N ASP A 499 -28.75 0.35 -21.10
CA ASP A 499 -29.23 -0.43 -22.25
C ASP A 499 -28.71 -1.88 -22.25
N LEU A 500 -27.71 -2.17 -21.40
CA LEU A 500 -27.13 -3.49 -21.18
C LEU A 500 -27.29 -3.92 -19.70
N ASP A 501 -27.00 -5.19 -19.41
CA ASP A 501 -27.08 -5.78 -18.05
C ASP A 501 -26.01 -5.26 -17.06
N HIS A 502 -25.28 -4.20 -17.41
CA HIS A 502 -24.33 -3.50 -16.56
C HIS A 502 -24.38 -1.98 -16.82
N PRO A 503 -24.24 -1.15 -15.77
CA PRO A 503 -24.28 0.29 -15.90
C PRO A 503 -23.00 0.81 -16.56
N ARG A 504 -23.14 1.81 -17.44
CA ARG A 504 -22.00 2.41 -18.15
C ARG A 504 -22.10 3.91 -18.15
N MET A 505 -20.96 4.59 -18.04
CA MET A 505 -20.91 6.03 -18.20
C MET A 505 -21.12 6.41 -19.67
N GLU A 506 -22.04 7.33 -19.92
CA GLU A 506 -22.30 7.91 -21.22
C GLU A 506 -22.16 9.43 -21.14
N VAL A 507 -21.46 10.02 -22.10
CA VAL A 507 -21.28 11.47 -22.22
C VAL A 507 -21.69 11.89 -23.62
N ASN A 508 -22.67 12.78 -23.72
CA ASN A 508 -23.21 13.30 -24.99
C ASN A 508 -23.68 12.21 -25.98
N GLY A 509 -24.23 11.10 -25.47
CA GLY A 509 -24.69 9.97 -26.29
C GLY A 509 -23.60 8.94 -26.60
N GLU A 510 -22.35 9.17 -26.19
CA GLU A 510 -21.24 8.24 -26.42
C GLU A 510 -20.86 7.49 -25.13
N ILE A 511 -20.77 6.17 -25.22
CA ILE A 511 -20.26 5.34 -24.12
C ILE A 511 -18.78 5.61 -23.93
N VAL A 512 -18.40 6.02 -22.71
CA VAL A 512 -17.02 6.31 -22.38
C VAL A 512 -16.29 5.04 -21.92
N THR A 513 -15.02 4.90 -22.30
CA THR A 513 -14.15 3.86 -21.75
C THR A 513 -14.01 4.08 -20.24
N PRO A 514 -14.35 3.08 -19.40
CA PRO A 514 -14.42 3.25 -17.96
C PRO A 514 -13.04 3.12 -17.30
N MET A 515 -12.08 3.90 -17.81
CA MET A 515 -10.71 4.00 -17.33
C MET A 515 -10.38 5.47 -17.05
N LEU A 516 -10.07 5.76 -15.80
CA LEU A 516 -9.81 7.09 -15.27
C LEU A 516 -8.32 7.21 -14.92
N TYR A 517 -7.72 8.37 -15.18
CA TYR A 517 -6.40 8.71 -14.66
C TYR A 517 -6.51 9.70 -13.50
N GLY A 518 -5.82 9.42 -12.40
CA GLY A 518 -5.81 10.29 -11.23
C GLY A 518 -4.60 11.19 -11.20
N VAL A 519 -4.87 12.48 -11.25
CA VAL A 519 -3.85 13.49 -10.95
C VAL A 519 -3.75 13.64 -9.44
N SER A 520 -2.53 13.71 -8.92
CA SER A 520 -2.28 13.84 -7.49
C SER A 520 -2.64 15.21 -6.91
N TRP A 521 -2.92 15.21 -5.61
CA TRP A 521 -2.88 16.39 -4.74
C TRP A 521 -1.46 16.87 -4.45
N ARG A 522 -0.46 15.98 -4.62
CA ARG A 522 0.94 16.16 -4.22
C ARG A 522 1.85 16.05 -5.44
N GLY A 523 2.92 16.84 -5.48
CA GLY A 523 3.90 16.80 -6.57
C GLY A 523 3.51 17.60 -7.82
N SER A 524 4.37 17.55 -8.84
CA SER A 524 4.25 18.34 -10.07
C SER A 524 3.16 17.79 -10.99
N ARG A 525 2.01 18.46 -11.07
CA ARG A 525 0.90 18.08 -11.98
C ARG A 525 1.34 18.01 -13.45
N VAL A 526 2.33 18.79 -13.85
CA VAL A 526 2.89 18.82 -15.21
C VAL A 526 3.45 17.45 -15.61
N ASN A 527 4.14 16.75 -14.71
CA ASN A 527 4.71 15.44 -15.01
C ASN A 527 3.60 14.40 -15.23
N ALA A 528 2.59 14.41 -14.35
CA ALA A 528 1.39 13.59 -14.52
C ALA A 528 0.69 13.89 -15.86
N TYR A 529 0.57 15.15 -16.27
CA TYR A 529 -0.04 15.50 -17.57
C TYR A 529 0.77 15.00 -18.77
N ASN A 530 2.11 15.10 -18.72
CA ASN A 530 2.99 14.55 -19.75
C ASN A 530 2.87 13.02 -19.85
N ASN A 531 2.81 12.34 -18.71
CA ASN A 531 2.61 10.89 -18.61
C ASN A 531 1.24 10.48 -19.22
N VAL A 532 0.19 11.25 -18.95
CA VAL A 532 -1.14 10.91 -19.49
C VAL A 532 -1.25 11.15 -20.99
N GLN A 533 -0.67 12.21 -21.53
CA GLN A 533 -0.67 12.47 -22.98
C GLN A 533 -0.17 11.26 -23.77
N LYS A 534 0.87 10.57 -23.25
CA LYS A 534 1.44 9.36 -23.86
C LYS A 534 0.48 8.16 -23.81
N SER A 535 -0.40 8.09 -22.81
CA SER A 535 -1.21 6.90 -22.50
C SER A 535 -2.56 6.84 -23.23
N GLY A 536 -3.11 7.99 -23.64
CA GLY A 536 -4.39 8.06 -24.37
C GLY A 536 -5.65 8.09 -23.49
N PHE A 537 -5.53 8.32 -22.17
CA PHE A 537 -6.70 8.50 -21.31
C PHE A 537 -7.50 9.75 -21.70
N LYS A 538 -8.83 9.64 -21.53
CA LYS A 538 -9.78 10.74 -21.78
C LYS A 538 -10.58 11.12 -20.54
N LEU A 539 -10.64 10.28 -19.51
CA LEU A 539 -11.26 10.60 -18.24
C LEU A 539 -10.19 10.93 -17.20
N PHE A 540 -10.40 12.02 -16.46
CA PHE A 540 -9.47 12.51 -15.46
C PHE A 540 -10.18 12.82 -14.15
N ARG A 541 -9.59 12.36 -13.04
CA ARG A 541 -9.91 12.87 -11.72
C ARG A 541 -9.04 14.09 -11.47
N LEU A 542 -9.67 15.24 -11.25
CA LEU A 542 -9.00 16.49 -10.91
C LEU A 542 -9.33 16.89 -9.47
N PRO A 543 -8.34 16.84 -8.56
CA PRO A 543 -8.55 17.27 -7.18
C PRO A 543 -8.45 18.79 -6.97
N TRP A 544 -9.35 19.36 -6.16
CA TRP A 544 -9.32 20.76 -5.73
C TRP A 544 -9.64 20.99 -4.23
N GLU A 545 -8.78 21.75 -3.53
CA GLU A 545 -8.91 22.01 -2.08
C GLU A 545 -9.87 23.19 -1.84
N PHE A 546 -11.17 22.92 -2.02
CA PHE A 546 -12.23 23.93 -1.92
C PHE A 546 -12.22 24.66 -0.56
N SER A 547 -12.26 23.93 0.54
CA SER A 547 -12.48 24.56 1.84
C SER A 547 -11.30 25.30 2.46
N PHE A 548 -10.07 24.89 2.20
CA PHE A 548 -8.91 25.55 2.80
C PHE A 548 -8.50 26.82 2.03
N GLU A 549 -8.63 26.79 0.71
CA GLU A 549 -8.08 27.84 -0.15
C GLU A 549 -9.17 28.79 -0.67
N ALA A 550 -10.38 28.29 -0.91
CA ALA A 550 -11.40 29.00 -1.67
C ALA A 550 -12.46 29.68 -0.80
N TRP A 551 -13.08 28.98 0.16
CA TRP A 551 -14.22 29.52 0.94
C TRP A 551 -13.80 30.49 2.07
N LYS A 552 -14.12 31.78 1.91
CA LYS A 552 -13.80 32.86 2.85
C LYS A 552 -14.95 33.17 3.82
N SER A 553 -14.62 33.86 4.92
CA SER A 553 -15.53 34.16 6.03
C SER A 553 -16.70 35.10 5.68
N ASP A 554 -16.56 35.89 4.61
CA ASP A 554 -17.62 36.71 4.02
C ASP A 554 -18.50 35.94 3.02
N ASN A 555 -18.35 34.61 2.96
CA ASN A 555 -18.95 33.70 1.99
C ASN A 555 -18.55 33.91 0.53
N SER A 556 -17.49 34.68 0.23
CA SER A 556 -16.87 34.69 -1.09
C SER A 556 -16.05 33.41 -1.32
N VAL A 557 -15.83 33.08 -2.59
CA VAL A 557 -15.06 31.91 -3.01
C VAL A 557 -13.97 32.36 -3.98
N ASN A 558 -12.72 31.97 -3.72
CA ASN A 558 -11.62 32.19 -4.64
C ASN A 558 -11.50 31.03 -5.64
N TYR A 559 -11.86 31.27 -6.90
CA TYR A 559 -11.84 30.26 -7.96
C TYR A 559 -10.50 30.18 -8.72
N TYR A 560 -9.54 31.07 -8.45
CA TYR A 560 -8.32 31.19 -9.26
C TYR A 560 -7.55 29.87 -9.39
N THR A 561 -7.35 29.14 -8.28
CA THR A 561 -6.60 27.88 -8.30
C THR A 561 -7.34 26.76 -9.02
N LEU A 562 -8.68 26.74 -8.96
CA LEU A 562 -9.51 25.82 -9.72
C LEU A 562 -9.40 26.10 -11.23
N ASP A 563 -9.65 27.34 -11.62
CA ASP A 563 -9.67 27.75 -13.03
C ASP A 563 -8.32 27.45 -13.70
N LYS A 564 -7.22 27.69 -12.96
CA LYS A 564 -5.87 27.37 -13.43
C LYS A 564 -5.62 25.87 -13.55
N ALA A 565 -6.04 25.08 -12.56
CA ALA A 565 -5.90 23.63 -12.61
C ALA A 565 -6.66 23.00 -13.80
N VAL A 566 -7.87 23.47 -14.09
CA VAL A 566 -8.65 23.02 -15.24
C VAL A 566 -7.99 23.47 -16.55
N GLU A 567 -7.57 24.74 -16.63
CA GLU A 567 -6.86 25.27 -17.79
C GLU A 567 -5.58 24.48 -18.09
N GLU A 568 -4.77 24.17 -17.08
CA GLU A 568 -3.54 23.38 -17.21
C GLU A 568 -3.82 21.97 -17.74
N LEU A 569 -4.83 21.27 -17.20
CA LEU A 569 -5.22 19.94 -17.69
C LEU A 569 -5.64 20.01 -19.16
N LEU A 570 -6.55 20.92 -19.51
CA LEU A 570 -7.11 21.01 -20.87
C LEU A 570 -6.11 21.51 -21.92
N ARG A 571 -5.09 22.27 -21.52
CA ARG A 571 -3.97 22.61 -22.43
C ARG A 571 -3.18 21.37 -22.84
N ASN A 572 -3.02 20.44 -21.91
CA ASN A 572 -2.30 19.20 -22.15
C ASN A 572 -3.20 18.13 -22.79
N VAL A 573 -4.47 18.07 -22.42
CA VAL A 573 -5.43 17.10 -22.96
C VAL A 573 -6.72 17.81 -23.39
N PRO A 574 -6.75 18.40 -24.61
CA PRO A 574 -7.86 19.25 -25.08
C PRO A 574 -9.21 18.53 -25.27
N ASP A 575 -9.26 17.21 -25.21
CA ASP A 575 -10.49 16.43 -25.22
C ASP A 575 -10.74 15.69 -23.91
N GLY A 576 -10.00 16.07 -22.86
CA GLY A 576 -10.13 15.53 -21.52
C GLY A 576 -11.50 15.82 -20.91
N LYS A 577 -12.08 14.80 -20.29
CA LYS A 577 -13.31 14.86 -19.49
C LYS A 577 -12.94 14.76 -18.02
N ILE A 578 -13.51 15.64 -17.21
CA ILE A 578 -13.07 15.88 -15.84
C ILE A 578 -14.15 15.44 -14.85
N VAL A 579 -13.75 14.57 -13.93
CA VAL A 579 -14.41 14.35 -12.64
C VAL A 579 -13.76 15.32 -11.66
N LEU A 580 -14.48 16.37 -11.28
CA LEU A 580 -13.97 17.35 -10.34
C LEU A 580 -14.21 16.86 -8.91
N GLU A 581 -13.13 16.52 -8.23
CA GLU A 581 -13.13 16.20 -6.81
C GLU A 581 -12.85 17.45 -5.98
N PHE A 582 -13.67 17.68 -4.95
CA PHE A 582 -13.49 18.83 -4.07
C PHE A 582 -13.70 18.46 -2.60
N ARG A 583 -12.82 19.01 -1.75
CA ARG A 583 -12.81 18.72 -0.31
C ARG A 583 -13.68 19.70 0.48
N LEU A 584 -14.54 19.16 1.34
CA LEU A 584 -15.54 19.89 2.13
C LEU A 584 -15.17 20.08 3.60
N SER A 585 -13.92 19.88 4.02
CA SER A 585 -13.49 20.13 5.42
C SER A 585 -13.94 21.52 5.90
N PRO A 586 -14.30 21.77 7.16
CA PRO A 586 -14.65 23.13 7.58
C PRO A 586 -13.40 24.06 7.49
N PRO A 587 -13.49 25.25 6.88
CA PRO A 587 -12.39 26.24 6.92
C PRO A 587 -12.04 26.66 8.35
N GLY A 588 -10.81 27.12 8.60
CA GLY A 588 -10.37 27.53 9.95
C GLY A 588 -11.26 28.57 10.61
N TRP A 589 -11.68 29.61 9.88
CA TRP A 589 -12.61 30.64 10.37
C TRP A 589 -13.98 30.05 10.75
N TRP A 590 -14.44 29.01 10.06
CA TRP A 590 -15.72 28.36 10.35
C TRP A 590 -15.61 27.55 11.64
N GLN A 591 -14.49 26.84 11.82
CA GLN A 591 -14.17 26.10 13.04
C GLN A 591 -14.12 27.03 14.26
N GLU A 592 -13.49 28.21 14.12
CA GLU A 592 -13.41 29.23 15.18
C GLU A 592 -14.79 29.83 15.52
N LYS A 593 -15.64 30.05 14.52
CA LYS A 593 -16.98 30.61 14.69
C LYS A 593 -17.98 29.60 15.24
N HIS A 594 -17.82 28.32 14.92
CA HIS A 594 -18.74 27.23 15.25
C HIS A 594 -18.06 26.05 15.97
N PRO A 595 -17.35 26.28 17.09
CA PRO A 595 -16.64 25.22 17.80
C PRO A 595 -17.59 24.16 18.39
N ASP A 596 -18.84 24.53 18.67
CA ASP A 596 -19.91 23.67 19.16
C ASP A 596 -20.45 22.70 18.09
N GLN A 597 -20.13 22.93 16.81
CA GLN A 597 -20.57 22.12 15.68
C GLN A 597 -19.51 21.11 15.20
N LEU A 598 -18.33 21.10 15.82
CA LEU A 598 -17.22 20.21 15.49
C LEU A 598 -17.40 18.84 16.13
N ILE A 599 -16.82 17.81 15.50
CA ILE A 599 -16.71 16.49 16.12
C ILE A 599 -16.03 16.65 17.47
N LYS A 600 -16.64 16.08 18.51
CA LYS A 600 -16.07 16.06 19.86
C LYS A 600 -15.67 14.64 20.23
N PHE A 601 -14.44 14.45 20.63
CA PHE A 601 -13.95 13.16 21.11
C PHE A 601 -14.33 12.96 22.58
N ALA A 602 -14.26 11.71 23.06
CA ALA A 602 -14.65 11.34 24.42
C ALA A 602 -13.88 12.08 25.54
N ASP A 603 -12.67 12.57 25.24
CA ASP A 603 -11.86 13.41 26.14
C ASP A 603 -12.22 14.91 26.08
N GLY A 604 -13.23 15.27 25.28
CA GLY A 604 -13.71 16.63 25.09
C GLY A 604 -12.96 17.44 24.03
N THR A 605 -11.88 16.90 23.44
CA THR A 605 -11.14 17.58 22.37
C THR A 605 -11.87 17.51 21.03
N THR A 606 -11.55 18.42 20.11
CA THR A 606 -12.13 18.48 18.75
C THR A 606 -11.15 18.05 17.64
N HIS A 607 -9.90 17.75 18.01
CA HIS A 607 -8.83 17.42 17.08
C HIS A 607 -8.53 15.91 17.07
N GLY A 608 -8.74 15.27 15.92
CA GLY A 608 -8.39 13.87 15.67
C GLY A 608 -7.02 13.71 15.02
N ALA A 609 -6.65 12.48 14.65
CA ALA A 609 -5.36 12.21 13.98
C ALA A 609 -5.23 12.91 12.61
N ASP A 610 -6.35 13.15 11.93
CA ASP A 610 -6.42 13.70 10.57
C ASP A 610 -6.88 15.17 10.55
N GLY A 611 -6.98 15.81 11.71
CA GLY A 611 -7.40 17.20 11.86
C GLY A 611 -8.74 17.39 12.57
N THR A 612 -9.29 18.59 12.40
CA THR A 612 -10.55 19.04 12.99
C THR A 612 -11.63 19.07 11.92
N PHE A 613 -12.79 18.47 12.21
CA PHE A 613 -13.88 18.33 11.26
C PHE A 613 -15.22 18.70 11.90
N ALA A 614 -16.17 19.16 11.07
CA ALA A 614 -17.54 19.36 11.48
C ALA A 614 -18.20 18.00 11.73
N SER A 615 -19.09 17.94 12.71
CA SER A 615 -19.89 16.75 12.95
C SER A 615 -20.77 16.45 11.73
N PRO A 616 -20.80 15.21 11.20
CA PRO A 616 -21.78 14.83 10.19
C PRO A 616 -23.24 14.96 10.67
N ALA A 617 -23.47 15.08 11.97
CA ALA A 617 -24.77 15.37 12.56
C ALA A 617 -25.11 16.88 12.62
N SER A 618 -24.15 17.78 12.35
CA SER A 618 -24.38 19.22 12.32
C SER A 618 -25.28 19.61 11.15
N THR A 619 -26.55 19.93 11.47
CA THR A 619 -27.50 20.44 10.48
C THR A 619 -27.09 21.82 9.97
N LEU A 620 -26.45 22.65 10.81
CA LEU A 620 -25.91 23.94 10.41
C LEU A 620 -24.83 23.76 9.34
N TRP A 621 -23.78 22.99 9.65
CA TRP A 621 -22.69 22.76 8.71
C TRP A 621 -23.18 22.09 7.42
N ARG A 622 -24.05 21.09 7.53
CA ARG A 622 -24.65 20.42 6.36
C ARG A 622 -25.38 21.42 5.47
N THR A 623 -26.18 22.32 6.05
CA THR A 623 -26.97 23.31 5.29
C THR A 623 -26.08 24.36 4.63
N GLU A 624 -25.16 24.96 5.38
CA GLU A 624 -24.24 25.98 4.85
C GLU A 624 -23.33 25.40 3.76
N THR A 625 -22.78 24.22 3.97
CA THR A 625 -21.92 23.53 3.01
C THR A 625 -22.70 23.14 1.76
N ALA A 626 -23.92 22.61 1.87
CA ALA A 626 -24.74 22.30 0.71
C ALA A 626 -25.08 23.57 -0.11
N ASN A 627 -25.38 24.69 0.54
CA ASN A 627 -25.59 25.97 -0.14
C ASN A 627 -24.33 26.45 -0.86
N MET A 628 -23.17 26.24 -0.25
CA MET A 628 -21.89 26.58 -0.84
C MET A 628 -21.55 25.67 -2.04
N VAL A 629 -21.86 24.37 -1.96
CA VAL A 629 -21.78 23.43 -3.09
C VAL A 629 -22.61 23.93 -4.27
N ARG A 630 -23.86 24.35 -4.01
CA ARG A 630 -24.70 24.95 -5.07
C ARG A 630 -24.06 26.19 -5.69
N LYS A 631 -23.46 27.05 -4.86
CA LYS A 631 -22.85 28.32 -5.30
C LYS A 631 -21.67 28.09 -6.23
N PHE A 632 -20.70 27.25 -5.85
CA PHE A 632 -19.50 27.07 -6.67
C PHE A 632 -19.78 26.23 -7.92
N ILE A 633 -20.67 25.24 -7.86
CA ILE A 633 -21.05 24.47 -9.05
C ILE A 633 -21.72 25.38 -10.08
N LYS A 634 -22.62 26.27 -9.64
CA LYS A 634 -23.19 27.30 -10.53
C LYS A 634 -22.12 28.22 -11.14
N HIS A 635 -21.04 28.52 -10.42
CA HIS A 635 -19.92 29.25 -11.01
C HIS A 635 -19.25 28.44 -12.12
N ILE A 636 -18.90 27.18 -11.85
CA ILE A 636 -18.25 26.27 -12.80
C ILE A 636 -19.09 26.07 -14.06
N GLU A 637 -20.39 25.84 -13.91
CA GLU A 637 -21.30 25.65 -15.05
C GLU A 637 -21.43 26.91 -15.93
N ASN A 638 -21.04 28.09 -15.41
CA ASN A 638 -20.96 29.34 -16.18
C ASN A 638 -19.55 29.61 -16.77
N GLN A 639 -18.56 28.76 -16.49
CA GLN A 639 -17.21 28.91 -17.02
C GLN A 639 -17.06 28.35 -18.43
N TRP A 640 -16.04 28.82 -19.13
CA TRP A 640 -15.76 28.39 -20.49
C TRP A 640 -15.46 26.89 -20.60
N TYR A 641 -14.99 26.27 -19.52
CA TYR A 641 -14.62 24.86 -19.46
C TYR A 641 -15.75 23.93 -18.97
N ALA A 642 -16.97 24.42 -18.74
CA ALA A 642 -18.09 23.62 -18.22
C ALA A 642 -18.40 22.37 -19.09
N GLY A 643 -18.15 22.44 -20.39
CA GLY A 643 -18.26 21.31 -21.33
C GLY A 643 -17.23 20.18 -21.10
N ALA A 644 -16.15 20.43 -20.37
CA ALA A 644 -15.18 19.40 -20.00
C ALA A 644 -15.56 18.66 -18.71
N ILE A 645 -16.32 19.29 -17.80
CA ILE A 645 -16.74 18.67 -16.55
C ILE A 645 -17.87 17.68 -16.83
N ILE A 646 -17.69 16.42 -16.45
CA ILE A 646 -18.72 15.37 -16.58
C ILE A 646 -19.32 14.96 -15.23
N ALA A 647 -18.60 15.23 -14.15
CA ALA A 647 -18.98 14.78 -12.83
C ALA A 647 -18.42 15.64 -11.70
N TYR A 648 -19.10 15.56 -10.56
CA TYR A 648 -18.71 16.19 -9.31
C TYR A 648 -18.58 15.12 -8.22
N MET A 649 -17.50 15.21 -7.45
CA MET A 649 -17.16 14.26 -6.39
C MET A 649 -16.91 15.00 -5.07
N PRO A 650 -17.89 15.07 -4.17
CA PRO A 650 -17.71 15.69 -2.86
C PRO A 650 -16.93 14.75 -1.94
N CYS A 651 -15.85 15.25 -1.36
CA CYS A 651 -15.00 14.50 -0.44
C CYS A 651 -14.94 15.20 0.92
N ASN A 652 -14.92 14.44 2.02
CA ASN A 652 -14.81 15.03 3.36
C ASN A 652 -14.20 14.05 4.38
N LEU A 653 -13.95 14.54 5.59
CA LEU A 653 -13.44 13.78 6.74
C LEU A 653 -12.05 13.17 6.49
N ARG A 654 -11.73 12.07 7.16
CA ARG A 654 -10.43 11.41 7.06
C ARG A 654 -10.25 10.81 5.65
N GLY A 655 -9.06 10.95 5.09
CA GLY A 655 -8.71 10.33 3.81
C GLY A 655 -9.31 10.97 2.57
N PRO A 656 -9.93 12.18 2.67
CA PRO A 656 -11.11 12.57 1.88
C PRO A 656 -12.21 11.53 1.58
N GLU A 657 -12.35 10.47 2.38
CA GLU A 657 -13.14 9.28 2.03
C GLU A 657 -14.43 9.13 2.86
N TRP A 658 -14.89 10.19 3.51
CA TRP A 658 -16.05 10.18 4.42
C TRP A 658 -15.89 9.26 5.65
N VAL A 659 -14.65 8.88 5.98
CA VAL A 659 -14.33 8.14 7.20
C VAL A 659 -14.35 9.11 8.38
N ILE A 660 -15.18 8.85 9.40
CA ILE A 660 -15.19 9.64 10.63
C ILE A 660 -13.79 9.55 11.29
N PRO A 661 -13.15 10.70 11.60
CA PRO A 661 -11.78 10.75 12.09
C PRO A 661 -11.63 9.99 13.41
N GLN A 662 -10.55 9.25 13.54
CA GLN A 662 -10.27 8.41 14.71
C GLN A 662 -9.18 9.02 15.58
N LYS A 663 -9.27 8.80 16.89
CA LYS A 663 -8.22 9.13 17.85
C LYS A 663 -7.93 7.89 18.70
N HIS A 664 -6.65 7.64 18.97
CA HIS A 664 -6.24 6.43 19.69
C HIS A 664 -6.95 6.34 21.05
N ASN A 665 -7.74 5.28 21.24
CA ASN A 665 -8.55 5.03 22.42
C ASN A 665 -9.44 6.21 22.87
N CYS A 666 -9.89 7.04 21.93
CA CYS A 666 -10.74 8.19 22.20
C CYS A 666 -11.78 8.33 21.08
N PHE A 667 -13.03 8.00 21.38
CA PHE A 667 -14.04 7.79 20.33
C PHE A 667 -14.73 9.10 19.93
N PRO A 668 -15.06 9.25 18.64
CA PRO A 668 -16.05 10.22 18.17
C PRO A 668 -17.48 9.61 18.21
N ASP A 669 -18.56 10.36 18.04
CA ASP A 669 -18.68 11.83 18.12
C ASP A 669 -19.60 12.19 19.30
N TYR A 670 -19.09 12.91 20.29
CA TYR A 670 -19.79 13.33 21.50
C TYR A 670 -20.27 14.79 21.42
N SER A 671 -20.26 15.38 20.22
CA SER A 671 -20.67 16.76 19.98
C SER A 671 -22.16 16.96 20.24
N GLU A 672 -22.57 18.20 20.54
CA GLU A 672 -23.99 18.52 20.74
C GLU A 672 -24.85 18.21 19.51
N PRO A 673 -24.40 18.45 18.26
CA PRO A 673 -25.11 17.97 17.08
C PRO A 673 -25.39 16.46 17.08
N MET A 674 -24.42 15.64 17.49
CA MET A 674 -24.62 14.19 17.55
C MET A 674 -25.59 13.80 18.66
N GLN A 675 -25.59 14.51 19.80
CA GLN A 675 -26.59 14.32 20.85
C GLN A 675 -28.02 14.60 20.33
N GLN A 676 -28.20 15.69 19.58
CA GLN A 676 -29.48 16.07 19.00
C GLN A 676 -29.93 15.06 17.94
N TYR A 677 -29.04 14.69 17.01
CA TYR A 677 -29.33 13.70 15.98
C TYR A 677 -29.70 12.35 16.59
N PHE A 678 -29.00 11.92 17.64
CA PHE A 678 -29.32 10.67 18.32
C PHE A 678 -30.72 10.71 18.96
N ARG A 679 -31.12 11.81 19.61
CA ARG A 679 -32.49 11.97 20.12
C ARG A 679 -33.53 11.91 19.00
N GLU A 680 -33.28 12.54 17.85
CA GLU A 680 -34.18 12.45 16.69
C GLU A 680 -34.28 11.02 16.11
N PHE A 681 -33.15 10.32 16.04
CA PHE A 681 -33.11 8.90 15.66
C PHE A 681 -34.01 8.07 16.60
N LEU A 682 -33.90 8.27 17.92
CA LEU A 682 -34.71 7.56 18.91
C LEU A 682 -36.20 7.92 18.80
N ARG A 683 -36.55 9.19 18.52
CA ARG A 683 -37.94 9.61 18.27
C ARG A 683 -38.53 8.90 17.06
N LYS A 684 -37.76 8.77 15.97
CA LYS A 684 -38.17 8.03 14.77
C LYS A 684 -38.32 6.54 15.04
N LYS A 685 -37.43 5.94 15.84
CA LYS A 685 -37.41 4.51 16.12
C LYS A 685 -38.49 4.06 17.11
N TYR A 686 -38.58 4.71 18.27
CA TYR A 686 -39.42 4.25 19.39
C TYR A 686 -40.75 4.97 19.51
N ARG A 687 -40.88 6.19 18.97
CA ARG A 687 -42.07 7.05 18.99
C ARG A 687 -42.51 7.53 20.38
N THR A 688 -42.40 6.72 21.43
CA THR A 688 -42.81 7.05 22.81
C THR A 688 -41.71 6.74 23.82
N ASP A 689 -41.72 7.43 24.96
CA ASP A 689 -40.79 7.16 26.06
C ASP A 689 -40.94 5.74 26.58
N ALA A 690 -42.17 5.23 26.71
CA ALA A 690 -42.42 3.87 27.20
C ALA A 690 -41.76 2.79 26.32
N ALA A 691 -41.77 2.96 25.00
CA ALA A 691 -41.13 2.02 24.08
C ALA A 691 -39.59 2.09 24.18
N LEU A 692 -39.02 3.29 24.33
CA LEU A 692 -37.59 3.47 24.57
C LEU A 692 -37.17 2.84 25.90
N GLN A 693 -37.89 3.13 26.99
CA GLN A 693 -37.63 2.62 28.34
C GLN A 693 -37.68 1.09 28.37
N GLN A 694 -38.65 0.50 27.68
CA GLN A 694 -38.75 -0.95 27.53
C GLN A 694 -37.57 -1.52 26.74
N ALA A 695 -37.19 -0.90 25.62
CA ALA A 695 -36.11 -1.39 24.77
C ALA A 695 -34.72 -1.27 25.45
N TRP A 696 -34.50 -0.22 26.23
CA TRP A 696 -33.25 0.02 26.94
C TRP A 696 -33.23 -0.57 28.36
N ASN A 697 -34.35 -1.16 28.80
CA ASN A 697 -34.55 -1.62 30.17
C ASN A 697 -34.16 -0.53 31.21
N ASN A 698 -34.58 0.71 30.96
CA ASN A 698 -34.26 1.87 31.79
C ASN A 698 -35.46 2.79 31.91
N ASN A 699 -36.13 2.79 33.06
CA ASN A 699 -37.37 3.56 33.28
C ASN A 699 -37.13 5.07 33.49
N SER A 700 -35.89 5.54 33.63
CA SER A 700 -35.59 6.97 33.86
C SER A 700 -35.27 7.74 32.58
N VAL A 701 -35.01 7.05 31.47
CA VAL A 701 -34.71 7.70 30.18
C VAL A 701 -36.00 8.12 29.48
N THR A 702 -35.95 9.24 28.79
CA THR A 702 -37.00 9.72 27.89
C THR A 702 -36.38 10.05 26.54
N LEU A 703 -37.19 10.20 25.49
CA LEU A 703 -36.76 10.67 24.17
C LEU A 703 -36.08 12.05 24.24
N ALA A 704 -36.40 12.85 25.24
CA ALA A 704 -35.78 14.15 25.48
C ALA A 704 -34.48 14.07 26.30
N SER A 705 -34.39 13.15 27.27
CA SER A 705 -33.24 13.02 28.17
C SER A 705 -32.17 12.04 27.73
N ALA A 706 -32.41 11.27 26.65
CA ALA A 706 -31.42 10.34 26.12
C ALA A 706 -30.13 11.06 25.66
N THR A 707 -28.99 10.47 26.02
CA THR A 707 -27.65 10.96 25.69
C THR A 707 -26.84 9.88 24.97
N VAL A 708 -25.87 10.30 24.16
CA VAL A 708 -24.87 9.41 23.56
C VAL A 708 -24.17 8.58 24.66
N PRO A 709 -24.10 7.24 24.52
CA PRO A 709 -23.46 6.37 25.51
C PRO A 709 -21.96 6.68 25.70
N GLU A 710 -21.53 6.69 26.95
CA GLU A 710 -20.11 6.86 27.31
C GLU A 710 -19.20 5.83 26.62
N GLN A 711 -17.99 6.24 26.26
CA GLN A 711 -17.02 5.38 25.57
C GLN A 711 -16.81 4.03 26.28
N LYS A 712 -16.62 4.03 27.61
CA LYS A 712 -16.37 2.82 28.40
C LYS A 712 -17.43 1.74 28.19
N LEU A 713 -18.66 2.18 27.93
CA LEU A 713 -19.79 1.30 27.73
C LEU A 713 -19.80 0.70 26.32
N ARG A 714 -19.08 1.30 25.37
CA ARG A 714 -18.98 0.83 23.98
C ARG A 714 -17.83 -0.18 23.79
N GLN A 715 -17.01 -0.38 24.82
CA GLN A 715 -15.85 -1.27 24.81
C GLN A 715 -16.14 -2.47 25.71
N LEU A 716 -15.88 -3.68 25.21
CA LEU A 716 -15.96 -4.91 26.00
C LEU A 716 -14.57 -5.53 26.11
N LYS A 717 -14.28 -6.13 27.25
CA LYS A 717 -12.99 -6.77 27.50
C LYS A 717 -12.93 -8.19 26.93
N ASP A 718 -14.00 -8.96 27.18
CA ASP A 718 -13.99 -10.42 27.05
C ASP A 718 -15.01 -10.93 25.99
N SER A 719 -15.66 -10.02 25.25
CA SER A 719 -16.66 -10.35 24.23
C SER A 719 -16.59 -9.40 23.03
N TYR A 720 -16.88 -9.93 21.84
CA TYR A 720 -16.99 -9.14 20.63
C TYR A 720 -18.43 -8.66 20.36
N PHE A 721 -19.45 -9.35 20.90
CA PHE A 721 -20.85 -9.01 20.69
C PHE A 721 -21.39 -8.19 21.87
N LEU A 722 -22.07 -7.09 21.58
CA LEU A 722 -22.74 -6.30 22.61
C LEU A 722 -23.87 -7.13 23.26
N PRO A 723 -23.93 -7.19 24.60
CA PRO A 723 -24.96 -7.95 25.28
C PRO A 723 -26.32 -7.24 25.17
N PRO A 724 -27.45 -7.96 25.33
CA PRO A 724 -28.79 -7.43 25.09
C PRO A 724 -29.14 -6.15 25.86
N GLU A 725 -28.59 -5.98 27.05
CA GLU A 725 -28.80 -4.81 27.92
C GLU A 725 -28.23 -3.52 27.32
N ARG A 726 -27.44 -3.62 26.24
CA ARG A 726 -26.75 -2.50 25.60
C ARG A 726 -27.39 -2.03 24.31
N GLN A 727 -28.73 -2.09 24.27
CA GLN A 727 -29.53 -1.57 23.17
C GLN A 727 -29.24 -0.08 22.89
N ASP A 728 -28.90 0.69 23.93
CA ASP A 728 -28.45 2.09 23.85
C ASP A 728 -27.24 2.28 22.93
N VAL A 729 -26.23 1.41 23.04
CA VAL A 729 -25.03 1.45 22.19
C VAL A 729 -25.33 0.96 20.79
N MET A 730 -26.15 -0.08 20.65
CA MET A 730 -26.54 -0.58 19.33
C MET A 730 -27.27 0.50 18.53
N ASP A 731 -28.17 1.23 19.18
CA ASP A 731 -28.89 2.37 18.60
C ASP A 731 -27.93 3.50 18.24
N TYR A 732 -26.98 3.81 19.11
CA TYR A 732 -26.01 4.86 18.85
C TYR A 732 -25.07 4.51 17.69
N ASN A 733 -24.52 3.29 17.64
CA ASN A 733 -23.68 2.82 16.54
C ASN A 733 -24.41 2.96 15.19
N ARG A 734 -25.69 2.58 15.10
CA ARG A 734 -26.52 2.78 13.90
C ARG A 734 -26.66 4.27 13.55
N SER A 735 -26.96 5.12 14.54
CA SER A 735 -27.18 6.55 14.31
C SER A 735 -25.94 7.28 13.75
N VAL A 736 -24.73 6.85 14.12
CA VAL A 736 -23.46 7.41 13.61
C VAL A 736 -23.33 7.18 12.10
N HIS A 737 -23.69 6.00 11.61
CA HIS A 737 -23.67 5.68 10.18
C HIS A 737 -24.74 6.46 9.41
N GLU A 738 -25.96 6.53 9.97
CA GLU A 738 -27.04 7.29 9.34
C GLU A 738 -26.75 8.79 9.25
N ALA A 739 -26.16 9.39 10.29
CA ALA A 739 -25.79 10.81 10.29
C ALA A 739 -24.81 11.16 9.16
N ASN A 740 -23.84 10.27 8.92
CA ASN A 740 -22.89 10.44 7.83
C ASN A 740 -23.57 10.35 6.45
N VAL A 741 -24.38 9.32 6.23
CA VAL A 741 -25.10 9.13 4.95
C VAL A 741 -26.12 10.24 4.69
N ASP A 742 -26.80 10.77 5.72
CA ASP A 742 -27.72 11.90 5.56
C ASP A 742 -27.00 13.17 5.08
N THR A 743 -25.78 13.39 5.57
CA THR A 743 -24.92 14.49 5.10
C THR A 743 -24.46 14.27 3.67
N ILE A 744 -24.01 13.06 3.34
CA ILE A 744 -23.62 12.67 1.98
C ILE A 744 -24.77 12.93 1.01
N MET A 745 -25.98 12.45 1.33
CA MET A 745 -27.17 12.65 0.50
C MET A 745 -27.49 14.13 0.28
N ALA A 746 -27.31 14.98 1.30
CA ALA A 746 -27.50 16.42 1.15
C ALA A 746 -26.49 17.07 0.17
N MET A 747 -25.24 16.59 0.13
CA MET A 747 -24.25 17.06 -0.85
C MET A 747 -24.59 16.58 -2.26
N LEU A 748 -25.02 15.31 -2.41
CA LEU A 748 -25.44 14.75 -3.70
C LEU A 748 -26.68 15.46 -4.26
N ASP A 749 -27.62 15.85 -3.39
CA ASP A 749 -28.77 16.66 -3.78
C ASP A 749 -28.35 18.07 -4.22
N ALA A 750 -27.44 18.73 -3.49
CA ALA A 750 -26.90 20.04 -3.88
C ALA A 750 -26.21 20.00 -5.26
N ILE A 751 -25.51 18.92 -5.58
CA ILE A 751 -24.93 18.69 -6.92
C ILE A 751 -26.04 18.55 -7.95
N LYS A 752 -27.03 17.67 -7.70
CA LYS A 752 -28.13 17.43 -8.64
C LYS A 752 -28.94 18.68 -8.95
N ASP A 753 -29.22 19.49 -7.92
CA ASP A 753 -29.94 20.77 -8.04
C ASP A 753 -29.22 21.78 -8.95
N SER A 754 -27.87 21.73 -8.94
CA SER A 754 -27.04 22.76 -9.58
C SER A 754 -26.51 22.34 -10.94
N ALA A 755 -26.35 21.04 -11.17
CA ALA A 755 -25.82 20.47 -12.40
C ALA A 755 -26.55 19.14 -12.71
N PRO A 756 -27.83 19.19 -13.09
CA PRO A 756 -28.66 17.99 -13.28
C PRO A 756 -28.19 17.07 -14.40
N ASP A 757 -27.42 17.60 -15.35
CA ASP A 757 -26.86 16.90 -16.50
C ASP A 757 -25.46 16.33 -16.24
N LYS A 758 -24.99 16.30 -14.98
CA LYS A 758 -23.68 15.76 -14.58
C LYS A 758 -23.83 14.57 -13.64
N LEU A 759 -22.82 13.70 -13.64
CA LEU A 759 -22.76 12.54 -12.77
C LEU A 759 -22.31 12.92 -11.35
N ARG A 760 -22.80 12.16 -10.37
CA ARG A 760 -22.46 12.27 -8.94
C ARG A 760 -21.58 11.09 -8.55
N PHE A 761 -20.31 11.39 -8.27
CA PHE A 761 -19.29 10.43 -7.85
C PHE A 761 -19.13 10.48 -6.33
N LEU A 762 -18.76 9.37 -5.69
CA LEU A 762 -18.56 9.34 -4.24
C LEU A 762 -17.57 8.26 -3.79
N TYR A 763 -16.64 8.61 -2.89
CA TYR A 763 -15.95 7.63 -2.06
C TYR A 763 -16.83 7.19 -0.90
N PHE A 764 -17.24 5.92 -0.86
CA PHE A 764 -17.97 5.35 0.29
C PHE A 764 -18.05 3.81 0.21
N GLY A 765 -18.50 3.15 1.27
CA GLY A 765 -18.77 1.70 1.26
C GLY A 765 -17.57 0.78 1.54
N TYR A 766 -16.64 1.20 2.43
CA TYR A 766 -15.39 0.49 2.75
C TYR A 766 -15.64 -0.67 3.74
N LEU A 767 -16.61 -1.53 3.43
CA LEU A 767 -17.16 -2.55 4.32
C LEU A 767 -16.11 -3.54 4.85
N MET A 768 -15.06 -3.81 4.07
CA MET A 768 -14.01 -4.77 4.40
C MET A 768 -12.62 -4.12 4.49
N THR A 769 -12.36 -3.03 3.76
CA THR A 769 -11.05 -2.34 3.84
C THR A 769 -10.76 -1.75 5.22
N LEU A 770 -11.80 -1.32 5.95
CA LEU A 770 -11.63 -0.68 7.26
C LEU A 770 -11.00 -1.62 8.32
N SER A 771 -11.17 -2.95 8.20
CA SER A 771 -10.44 -3.90 9.07
C SER A 771 -8.94 -3.90 8.83
N HIS A 772 -8.49 -3.60 7.61
CA HIS A 772 -7.08 -3.66 7.22
C HIS A 772 -6.31 -2.38 7.54
N ILE A 773 -7.01 -1.25 7.74
CA ILE A 773 -6.41 0.04 8.10
C ILE A 773 -6.63 0.43 9.58
N SER A 774 -6.91 -0.55 10.44
CA SER A 774 -7.10 -0.38 11.88
C SER A 774 -8.20 0.62 12.27
N ALA A 775 -9.22 0.79 11.42
CA ALA A 775 -10.38 1.62 11.72
C ALA A 775 -11.50 0.74 12.28
N ASN A 776 -12.07 1.12 13.43
CA ASN A 776 -13.13 0.30 14.02
C ASN A 776 -14.45 0.52 13.29
N PRO A 777 -15.10 -0.55 12.77
CA PRO A 777 -16.28 -0.42 11.92
C PRO A 777 -17.39 0.40 12.59
N GLY A 778 -17.63 0.24 13.90
CA GLY A 778 -18.73 0.91 14.63
C GLY A 778 -18.59 2.42 14.85
N ILE A 779 -17.48 3.03 14.43
CA ILE A 779 -17.25 4.49 14.55
C ILE A 779 -16.77 5.13 13.27
N THR A 780 -16.79 4.40 12.14
CA THR A 780 -16.24 4.89 10.87
C THR A 780 -17.23 5.66 10.00
N GLY A 781 -18.54 5.41 10.15
CA GLY A 781 -19.56 6.07 9.33
C GLY A 781 -19.87 5.40 7.98
N HIS A 782 -19.40 4.17 7.69
CA HIS A 782 -19.53 3.54 6.36
C HIS A 782 -20.63 2.45 6.19
N TYR A 783 -21.38 2.09 7.24
CA TYR A 783 -22.25 0.89 7.29
C TYR A 783 -23.76 1.21 7.18
N ASP A 784 -24.09 2.13 6.28
CA ASP A 784 -25.45 2.45 5.83
C ASP A 784 -25.47 2.58 4.29
N LEU A 785 -24.69 1.70 3.64
CA LEU A 785 -24.53 1.61 2.20
C LEU A 785 -25.83 1.16 1.53
N SER A 786 -26.57 0.21 2.12
CA SER A 786 -27.81 -0.31 1.52
C SER A 786 -28.83 0.80 1.26
N ARG A 787 -28.99 1.73 2.20
CA ARG A 787 -29.85 2.91 2.05
C ARG A 787 -29.33 3.89 1.01
N LEU A 788 -28.01 4.08 0.94
CA LEU A 788 -27.39 4.96 -0.05
C LEU A 788 -27.58 4.42 -1.47
N LEU A 789 -27.36 3.13 -1.71
CA LEU A 789 -27.54 2.49 -3.02
C LEU A 789 -29.01 2.58 -3.48
N ALA A 790 -29.96 2.32 -2.57
CA ALA A 790 -31.39 2.38 -2.87
C ALA A 790 -31.93 3.81 -3.08
N SER A 791 -31.15 4.85 -2.79
CA SER A 791 -31.62 6.24 -2.82
C SER A 791 -31.74 6.85 -4.22
N GLY A 792 -31.07 6.29 -5.22
CA GLY A 792 -30.97 6.89 -6.57
C GLY A 792 -30.18 8.21 -6.63
N LYS A 793 -29.46 8.58 -5.56
CA LYS A 793 -28.74 9.86 -5.44
C LYS A 793 -27.29 9.82 -5.92
N VAL A 794 -26.72 8.64 -6.15
CA VAL A 794 -25.34 8.46 -6.58
C VAL A 794 -25.32 7.71 -7.91
N ASP A 795 -24.39 8.08 -8.80
CA ASP A 795 -24.27 7.47 -10.13
C ASP A 795 -23.01 6.58 -10.23
N VAL A 796 -21.93 6.97 -9.54
CA VAL A 796 -20.66 6.24 -9.51
C VAL A 796 -20.11 6.21 -8.07
N MET A 797 -19.70 5.02 -7.62
CA MET A 797 -19.13 4.79 -6.29
C MET A 797 -17.68 4.33 -6.40
N ALA A 798 -16.81 4.78 -5.49
CA ALA A 798 -15.39 4.47 -5.52
C ALA A 798 -14.82 4.04 -4.16
N SER A 799 -13.80 3.20 -4.20
CA SER A 799 -12.85 2.97 -3.09
C SER A 799 -11.52 2.46 -3.63
N PRO A 800 -10.41 2.59 -2.87
CA PRO A 800 -9.18 1.88 -3.16
C PRO A 800 -9.42 0.36 -3.11
N ILE A 801 -8.58 -0.36 -3.84
CA ILE A 801 -8.40 -1.80 -3.62
C ILE A 801 -7.96 -2.05 -2.17
N THR A 802 -8.23 -3.25 -1.66
CA THR A 802 -7.80 -3.63 -0.31
C THR A 802 -6.30 -3.39 -0.09
N TYR A 803 -5.93 -2.92 1.10
CA TYR A 803 -4.53 -2.74 1.49
C TYR A 803 -3.84 -4.05 1.91
N ALA A 804 -4.56 -5.17 1.97
CA ALA A 804 -4.01 -6.44 2.48
C ALA A 804 -3.22 -7.27 1.45
N TRP A 805 -3.65 -7.27 0.18
CA TRP A 805 -3.22 -8.25 -0.84
C TRP A 805 -2.79 -7.58 -2.14
N ARG A 806 -1.77 -6.72 -2.08
CA ARG A 806 -1.41 -5.84 -3.20
C ARG A 806 -0.29 -6.34 -4.09
N HIS A 807 0.58 -7.22 -3.60
CA HIS A 807 1.78 -7.67 -4.31
C HIS A 807 1.50 -8.66 -5.46
N PRO A 808 2.46 -8.88 -6.38
CA PRO A 808 2.39 -10.04 -7.26
C PRO A 808 2.27 -11.33 -6.44
N GLY A 809 1.32 -12.17 -6.81
CA GLY A 809 1.06 -13.45 -6.14
C GLY A 809 0.02 -13.34 -5.02
N ASP A 810 -0.50 -12.13 -4.80
CA ASP A 810 -1.66 -11.88 -3.99
C ASP A 810 -2.94 -11.76 -4.82
N ILE A 811 -4.07 -11.94 -4.14
CA ILE A 811 -5.38 -12.06 -4.77
C ILE A 811 -5.97 -10.75 -5.29
N SER A 812 -5.40 -9.58 -4.98
CA SER A 812 -6.12 -8.29 -4.99
C SER A 812 -7.37 -8.37 -4.11
N GLY A 813 -8.24 -7.37 -4.17
CA GLY A 813 -9.54 -7.44 -3.53
C GLY A 813 -10.26 -6.11 -3.60
N THR A 814 -11.57 -6.18 -3.79
CA THR A 814 -12.44 -5.05 -3.54
C THR A 814 -12.72 -4.95 -2.03
N GLY A 815 -12.63 -3.73 -1.51
CA GLY A 815 -12.96 -3.39 -0.13
C GLY A 815 -14.44 -3.41 0.21
N THR A 816 -15.28 -3.83 -0.74
CA THR A 816 -16.74 -3.66 -0.73
C THR A 816 -17.47 -4.81 -1.43
N VAL A 817 -18.76 -4.65 -1.68
CA VAL A 817 -19.65 -5.61 -2.34
C VAL A 817 -19.99 -5.16 -3.77
N GLU A 818 -19.11 -5.43 -4.73
CA GLU A 818 -19.11 -4.81 -6.06
C GLU A 818 -20.38 -5.10 -6.89
N SER A 819 -21.02 -6.25 -6.67
CA SER A 819 -22.20 -6.66 -7.45
C SER A 819 -23.48 -5.94 -7.00
N SER A 820 -23.53 -5.40 -5.78
CA SER A 820 -24.64 -4.54 -5.34
C SER A 820 -24.72 -3.25 -6.14
N TYR A 821 -23.59 -2.62 -6.47
CA TYR A 821 -23.61 -1.40 -7.29
C TYR A 821 -24.26 -1.67 -8.65
N ARG A 822 -23.86 -2.76 -9.32
CA ARG A 822 -24.47 -3.19 -10.59
C ARG A 822 -25.99 -3.42 -10.45
N LYS A 823 -26.43 -4.11 -9.39
CA LYS A 823 -27.87 -4.34 -9.10
C LYS A 823 -28.65 -3.02 -9.05
N HIS A 824 -28.08 -2.00 -8.40
CA HIS A 824 -28.71 -0.69 -8.22
C HIS A 824 -28.45 0.27 -9.40
N GLY A 825 -27.85 -0.20 -10.50
CA GLY A 825 -27.56 0.64 -11.67
C GLY A 825 -26.41 1.63 -11.44
N ILE A 826 -25.56 1.40 -10.45
CA ILE A 826 -24.44 2.29 -10.10
C ILE A 826 -23.15 1.71 -10.67
N VAL A 827 -22.32 2.56 -11.27
CA VAL A 827 -20.98 2.14 -11.71
C VAL A 827 -20.06 2.04 -10.50
N TRP A 828 -19.42 0.89 -10.33
CA TRP A 828 -18.33 0.73 -9.37
C TRP A 828 -17.02 1.16 -10.01
N LEU A 829 -16.27 2.05 -9.34
CA LEU A 829 -14.97 2.57 -9.75
C LEU A 829 -13.90 2.10 -8.76
N GLN A 830 -13.08 1.15 -9.17
CA GLN A 830 -11.96 0.67 -8.38
C GLN A 830 -10.76 1.62 -8.50
N GLU A 831 -10.32 2.21 -7.40
CA GLU A 831 -9.07 2.97 -7.35
C GLU A 831 -7.88 2.02 -7.22
N ALA A 832 -7.06 1.98 -8.27
CA ALA A 832 -5.77 1.31 -8.36
C ALA A 832 -4.65 2.31 -8.02
N ASP A 833 -4.48 2.57 -6.72
CA ASP A 833 -3.38 3.35 -6.14
C ASP A 833 -2.14 2.45 -5.91
N ASN A 834 -1.75 1.64 -6.91
CA ASN A 834 -0.60 0.73 -6.81
C ASN A 834 0.71 1.53 -6.67
N ARG A 835 1.59 1.09 -5.77
CA ARG A 835 2.90 1.73 -5.55
C ARG A 835 3.89 1.07 -6.51
N THR A 836 4.23 1.79 -7.58
CA THR A 836 5.15 1.29 -8.60
C THR A 836 6.59 1.27 -8.10
N TYR A 837 7.49 0.68 -8.87
CA TYR A 837 8.92 0.66 -8.57
C TYR A 837 9.60 2.03 -8.56
N LEU A 838 8.92 3.06 -9.06
CA LEU A 838 9.35 4.46 -9.01
C LEU A 838 8.95 5.16 -7.70
N THR A 839 8.10 4.52 -6.89
CA THR A 839 7.68 5.04 -5.58
C THR A 839 8.85 5.01 -4.57
N PRO A 840 8.96 5.99 -3.65
CA PRO A 840 9.87 5.92 -2.51
C PRO A 840 9.78 4.58 -1.75
N ARG A 841 10.93 4.00 -1.41
CA ARG A 841 11.05 2.60 -0.91
C ARG A 841 10.37 2.35 0.44
N ASP A 842 10.03 3.38 1.19
CA ASP A 842 9.38 3.31 2.50
C ASP A 842 7.85 3.29 2.43
N ALA A 843 7.26 3.47 1.25
CA ALA A 843 5.81 3.38 1.09
C ALA A 843 5.30 1.93 1.22
N HIS A 844 4.04 1.81 1.65
CA HIS A 844 3.39 0.51 1.80
C HIS A 844 3.20 -0.19 0.44
N ALA A 845 3.53 -1.48 0.38
CA ALA A 845 3.37 -2.35 -0.78
C ALA A 845 4.03 -1.84 -2.09
N VAL A 846 5.24 -1.26 -1.97
CA VAL A 846 6.04 -0.83 -3.13
C VAL A 846 6.58 -2.04 -3.90
N THR A 847 6.38 -2.03 -5.22
CA THR A 847 7.04 -2.98 -6.13
C THR A 847 8.50 -2.62 -6.34
N HIS A 848 9.36 -3.59 -6.68
CA HIS A 848 10.81 -3.35 -6.75
C HIS A 848 11.39 -3.30 -8.17
N HIS A 849 10.57 -3.57 -9.20
CA HIS A 849 10.94 -3.49 -10.61
C HIS A 849 9.70 -3.29 -11.50
N ALA A 850 9.90 -2.81 -12.73
CA ALA A 850 8.84 -2.50 -13.68
C ALA A 850 7.87 -3.66 -13.91
N GLN A 851 8.38 -4.87 -14.15
CA GLN A 851 7.53 -6.05 -14.39
C GLN A 851 6.54 -6.32 -13.25
N ALA A 852 6.93 -6.14 -11.97
CA ALA A 852 6.03 -6.31 -10.85
C ALA A 852 4.92 -5.26 -10.84
N SER A 853 5.26 -3.99 -11.14
CA SER A 853 4.28 -2.91 -11.25
C SER A 853 3.30 -3.15 -12.42
N LEU A 854 3.79 -3.65 -13.56
CA LEU A 854 2.93 -4.01 -14.71
C LEU A 854 1.99 -5.16 -14.33
N THR A 855 2.50 -6.20 -13.67
CA THR A 855 1.69 -7.32 -13.17
C THR A 855 0.56 -6.83 -12.26
N GLU A 856 0.84 -5.95 -11.30
CA GLU A 856 -0.19 -5.37 -10.42
C GLU A 856 -1.22 -4.54 -11.20
N ASN A 857 -0.80 -3.74 -12.19
CA ASN A 857 -1.71 -2.94 -13.00
C ASN A 857 -2.61 -3.80 -13.90
N TRP A 858 -2.06 -4.83 -14.55
CA TRP A 858 -2.85 -5.79 -15.33
C TRP A 858 -3.84 -6.54 -14.47
N ARG A 859 -3.47 -6.89 -13.24
CA ARG A 859 -4.37 -7.53 -12.27
C ARG A 859 -5.58 -6.66 -11.95
N GLU A 860 -5.38 -5.37 -11.67
CA GLU A 860 -6.53 -4.47 -11.39
C GLU A 860 -7.37 -4.23 -12.63
N PHE A 861 -6.73 -4.00 -13.77
CA PHE A 861 -7.41 -3.81 -15.04
C PHE A 861 -8.29 -5.00 -15.41
N LEU A 862 -7.74 -6.22 -15.40
CA LEU A 862 -8.47 -7.40 -15.84
C LEU A 862 -9.62 -7.72 -14.89
N TYR A 863 -9.45 -7.45 -13.59
CA TYR A 863 -10.51 -7.65 -12.60
C TYR A 863 -11.69 -6.74 -12.94
N ALA A 864 -11.43 -5.44 -13.07
CA ALA A 864 -12.42 -4.43 -13.39
C ALA A 864 -13.07 -4.70 -14.75
N MET A 865 -12.28 -5.03 -15.78
CA MET A 865 -12.77 -5.30 -17.13
C MET A 865 -13.72 -6.49 -17.18
N ILE A 866 -13.34 -7.64 -16.60
CA ILE A 866 -14.18 -8.85 -16.61
C ILE A 866 -15.44 -8.63 -15.77
N LYS A 867 -15.33 -7.87 -14.67
CA LYS A 867 -16.47 -7.48 -13.84
C LYS A 867 -17.28 -6.29 -14.39
N ARG A 868 -16.90 -5.70 -15.53
CA ARG A 868 -17.56 -4.52 -16.13
C ARG A 868 -17.67 -3.35 -15.17
N GLU A 869 -16.58 -3.09 -14.47
CA GLU A 869 -16.39 -2.03 -13.48
C GLU A 869 -15.37 -1.02 -14.00
N ALA A 870 -15.48 0.22 -13.57
CA ALA A 870 -14.47 1.21 -13.90
C ALA A 870 -13.20 1.00 -13.08
N VAL A 871 -12.05 1.36 -13.65
CA VAL A 871 -10.76 1.37 -12.95
C VAL A 871 -10.13 2.75 -13.04
N TRP A 872 -9.60 3.20 -11.92
CA TRP A 872 -8.89 4.46 -11.80
C TRP A 872 -7.43 4.17 -11.44
N PHE A 873 -6.50 4.41 -12.37
CA PHE A 873 -5.06 4.39 -12.07
C PHE A 873 -4.66 5.69 -11.39
N PHE A 874 -4.32 5.62 -10.10
CA PHE A 874 -4.02 6.79 -9.29
C PHE A 874 -2.53 6.93 -9.03
N GLU A 875 -1.94 7.99 -9.58
CA GLU A 875 -0.53 8.35 -9.39
C GLU A 875 -0.40 9.37 -8.26
N ILE A 876 0.01 8.94 -7.05
CA ILE A 876 0.06 9.83 -5.88
C ILE A 876 1.34 10.70 -5.84
N GLY A 877 2.48 10.23 -6.36
CA GLY A 877 3.75 10.99 -6.35
C GLY A 877 3.93 11.98 -7.51
N ALA A 878 3.08 11.87 -8.55
CA ALA A 878 3.19 12.56 -9.84
C ALA A 878 4.35 12.10 -10.77
N ASP A 879 4.99 10.98 -10.45
CA ASP A 879 6.06 10.32 -11.22
C ASP A 879 6.00 8.78 -11.17
N TRP A 880 4.96 8.19 -10.57
CA TRP A 880 4.87 6.74 -10.39
C TRP A 880 4.68 5.98 -11.71
N TYR A 881 4.17 6.65 -12.75
CA TYR A 881 4.02 6.06 -14.08
C TYR A 881 4.94 6.70 -15.13
N ASP A 882 6.01 7.39 -14.71
CA ASP A 882 7.00 8.01 -15.62
C ASP A 882 7.92 6.95 -16.25
N ASN A 883 7.34 6.09 -17.08
CA ASN A 883 8.02 5.09 -17.88
C ASN A 883 7.15 4.64 -19.07
N ASP A 884 7.74 4.56 -20.26
CA ASP A 884 7.02 4.18 -21.48
C ASP A 884 6.34 2.80 -21.41
N TYR A 885 6.85 1.86 -20.61
CA TYR A 885 6.21 0.54 -20.43
C TYR A 885 4.78 0.66 -19.88
N PHE A 886 4.54 1.56 -18.93
CA PHE A 886 3.19 1.76 -18.38
C PHE A 886 2.25 2.32 -19.43
N HIS A 887 2.73 3.27 -20.24
CA HIS A 887 1.93 3.93 -21.27
C HIS A 887 1.55 2.99 -22.40
N GLU A 888 2.45 2.11 -22.85
CA GLU A 888 2.14 1.10 -23.85
C GLU A 888 1.09 0.09 -23.35
N ASP A 889 1.19 -0.35 -22.10
CA ASP A 889 0.18 -1.23 -21.50
C ASP A 889 -1.16 -0.51 -21.30
N PHE A 890 -1.16 0.75 -20.88
CA PHE A 890 -2.40 1.53 -20.79
C PHE A 890 -3.10 1.68 -22.14
N LYS A 891 -2.36 1.88 -23.25
CA LYS A 891 -2.95 1.89 -24.60
C LYS A 891 -3.61 0.56 -24.94
N LYS A 892 -2.96 -0.58 -24.63
CA LYS A 892 -3.53 -1.92 -24.84
C LYS A 892 -4.80 -2.12 -24.01
N MET A 893 -4.75 -1.77 -22.73
CA MET A 893 -5.88 -1.83 -21.80
C MET A 893 -7.06 -0.97 -22.28
N LEU A 894 -6.81 0.29 -22.65
CA LEU A 894 -7.84 1.21 -23.17
C LEU A 894 -8.51 0.68 -24.44
N LYS A 895 -7.72 0.17 -25.39
CA LYS A 895 -8.23 -0.42 -26.63
C LYS A 895 -9.13 -1.62 -26.31
N LEU A 896 -8.62 -2.55 -25.50
CA LEU A 896 -9.37 -3.75 -25.13
C LEU A 896 -10.66 -3.40 -24.39
N TYR A 897 -10.61 -2.46 -23.43
CA TYR A 897 -11.80 -2.13 -22.66
C TYR A 897 -12.84 -1.39 -23.50
N ASN A 898 -12.42 -0.52 -24.42
CA ASN A 898 -13.35 0.12 -25.36
C ASN A 898 -14.11 -0.91 -26.22
N GLU A 899 -13.45 -2.00 -26.63
CA GLU A 899 -14.11 -3.09 -27.36
C GLU A 899 -15.07 -3.89 -26.48
N VAL A 900 -14.65 -4.17 -25.25
CA VAL A 900 -15.37 -5.04 -24.30
C VAL A 900 -16.61 -4.32 -23.76
N ASN A 901 -16.50 -3.05 -23.36
CA ASN A 901 -17.55 -2.24 -22.72
C ASN A 901 -18.80 -2.00 -23.60
N LYS A 902 -18.73 -2.31 -24.90
CA LYS A 902 -19.85 -2.18 -25.85
C LYS A 902 -20.71 -3.43 -25.97
N ARG A 903 -20.33 -4.54 -25.33
CA ARG A 903 -20.97 -5.85 -25.49
C ARG A 903 -21.81 -6.23 -24.27
N ASN A 904 -22.98 -6.82 -24.50
CA ASN A 904 -23.71 -7.44 -23.40
C ASN A 904 -23.04 -8.74 -22.97
N ILE A 905 -23.10 -9.04 -21.67
CA ILE A 905 -22.64 -10.31 -21.13
C ILE A 905 -23.59 -10.80 -20.05
N THR A 906 -23.75 -12.11 -19.96
CA THR A 906 -24.46 -12.74 -18.85
C THR A 906 -23.43 -13.44 -17.97
N TYR A 907 -23.22 -12.91 -16.76
CA TYR A 907 -22.33 -13.53 -15.78
C TYR A 907 -22.81 -14.92 -15.41
N GLN A 908 -21.95 -15.92 -15.63
CA GLN A 908 -22.21 -17.30 -15.25
C GLN A 908 -21.53 -17.62 -13.92
N THR A 909 -22.04 -17.02 -12.84
CA THR A 909 -21.52 -17.15 -11.47
C THR A 909 -22.42 -18.09 -10.64
N PRO A 910 -21.95 -19.29 -10.26
CA PRO A 910 -22.77 -20.21 -9.46
C PRO A 910 -22.79 -19.88 -7.96
N LEU A 911 -21.99 -18.92 -7.51
CA LEU A 911 -21.78 -18.54 -6.11
C LEU A 911 -22.15 -17.06 -5.89
N ALA A 912 -23.06 -16.81 -4.96
CA ALA A 912 -23.37 -15.47 -4.46
C ALA A 912 -22.80 -15.32 -3.04
N TYR A 913 -22.07 -14.25 -2.81
CA TYR A 913 -21.50 -13.86 -1.53
C TYR A 913 -22.30 -12.70 -0.93
N PHE A 914 -22.64 -12.79 0.36
CA PHE A 914 -23.40 -11.78 1.08
C PHE A 914 -22.61 -11.24 2.28
N PHE A 915 -22.50 -9.92 2.34
CA PHE A 915 -21.99 -9.17 3.49
C PHE A 915 -23.14 -8.44 4.17
N ASP A 916 -23.30 -8.63 5.48
CA ASP A 916 -24.31 -7.93 6.28
C ASP A 916 -23.69 -6.69 6.89
N GLU A 917 -24.02 -5.49 6.41
CA GLU A 917 -23.46 -4.26 7.00
C GLU A 917 -23.99 -4.00 8.41
N LYS A 918 -25.19 -4.51 8.73
CA LYS A 918 -25.88 -4.22 9.98
C LYS A 918 -25.38 -5.02 11.17
N PHE A 919 -24.41 -5.93 10.95
CA PHE A 919 -23.68 -6.57 12.05
C PHE A 919 -23.03 -5.53 12.97
N VAL A 920 -22.61 -4.39 12.41
CA VAL A 920 -21.82 -3.36 13.10
C VAL A 920 -22.52 -2.76 14.32
N ASP A 921 -23.86 -2.75 14.31
CA ASP A 921 -24.62 -2.18 15.44
C ASP A 921 -24.41 -3.02 16.69
N GLY A 922 -24.26 -4.34 16.53
CA GLY A 922 -24.22 -5.31 17.63
C GLY A 922 -22.81 -5.69 18.10
N VAL A 923 -21.76 -5.00 17.66
CA VAL A 923 -20.37 -5.36 18.00
C VAL A 923 -19.71 -4.31 18.89
N SER A 924 -18.82 -4.77 19.77
CA SER A 924 -18.05 -3.92 20.67
C SER A 924 -16.87 -3.25 19.96
N ILE A 925 -16.43 -2.12 20.51
CA ILE A 925 -15.30 -1.35 19.99
C ILE A 925 -14.05 -1.67 20.82
N ASN A 926 -13.14 -2.47 20.28
CA ASN A 926 -11.89 -2.81 20.97
C ASN A 926 -10.77 -1.80 20.71
N ASP A 927 -9.85 -1.67 21.67
CA ASP A 927 -8.79 -0.66 21.80
C ASP A 927 -7.68 -0.74 20.73
N GLY A 928 -8.02 -0.57 19.44
CA GLY A 928 -7.15 -0.04 18.38
C GLY A 928 -5.78 -0.69 18.10
N ARG A 929 -5.38 -1.76 18.80
CA ARG A 929 -4.14 -2.50 18.53
C ARG A 929 -4.42 -3.53 17.45
N TRP A 930 -3.43 -3.71 16.57
CA TRP A 930 -3.29 -4.64 15.44
C TRP A 930 -3.47 -6.14 15.75
N GLY A 931 -4.26 -6.51 16.76
CA GLY A 931 -4.45 -7.91 17.15
C GLY A 931 -5.72 -8.22 17.94
N LYS A 932 -6.67 -7.27 18.14
CA LYS A 932 -7.88 -7.51 18.95
C LYS A 932 -9.23 -7.36 18.23
N MET A 933 -9.28 -6.92 16.98
CA MET A 933 -10.50 -7.00 16.14
C MET A 933 -10.65 -8.37 15.48
N LYS A 934 -10.31 -9.45 16.20
CA LYS A 934 -10.04 -10.76 15.58
C LYS A 934 -11.24 -11.30 14.78
N PRO A 935 -12.52 -11.23 15.22
CA PRO A 935 -13.65 -11.74 14.43
C PRO A 935 -13.90 -10.98 13.14
N PHE A 936 -13.81 -9.65 13.16
CA PHE A 936 -13.99 -8.84 11.95
C PHE A 936 -12.80 -8.98 11.00
N THR A 937 -11.57 -8.99 11.51
CA THR A 937 -10.39 -9.29 10.70
C THR A 937 -10.48 -10.70 10.11
N MET A 938 -10.89 -11.71 10.87
CA MET A 938 -11.14 -13.06 10.36
C MET A 938 -12.22 -13.06 9.26
N ALA A 939 -13.26 -12.25 9.42
CA ALA A 939 -14.29 -12.12 8.39
C ALA A 939 -13.72 -11.48 7.12
N ALA A 940 -12.97 -10.38 7.23
CA ALA A 940 -12.32 -9.75 6.08
C ALA A 940 -11.32 -10.71 5.39
N GLU A 941 -10.52 -11.43 6.16
CA GLU A 941 -9.58 -12.43 5.65
C GLU A 941 -10.27 -13.61 4.93
N ALA A 942 -11.53 -13.90 5.24
CA ALA A 942 -12.29 -14.92 4.54
C ALA A 942 -12.58 -14.55 3.07
N GLN A 943 -12.42 -13.28 2.66
CA GLN A 943 -12.38 -12.93 1.23
C GLN A 943 -11.33 -13.75 0.48
N ARG A 944 -10.20 -14.06 1.13
CA ARG A 944 -9.16 -14.90 0.54
C ARG A 944 -9.62 -16.33 0.27
N MET A 945 -10.40 -16.90 1.19
CA MET A 945 -10.99 -18.23 1.03
C MET A 945 -11.87 -18.32 -0.22
N ILE A 946 -12.66 -17.28 -0.48
CA ILE A 946 -13.56 -17.23 -1.63
C ILE A 946 -12.80 -16.92 -2.91
N ALA A 947 -11.87 -15.96 -2.88
CA ALA A 947 -11.02 -15.66 -4.04
C ALA A 947 -10.27 -16.89 -4.55
N LEU A 948 -9.78 -17.75 -3.63
CA LEU A 948 -8.97 -18.92 -3.96
C LEU A 948 -9.76 -20.23 -4.11
N CYS A 949 -11.09 -20.19 -4.10
CA CYS A 949 -11.90 -21.40 -4.26
C CYS A 949 -11.95 -21.92 -5.71
N GLY A 950 -11.44 -21.15 -6.68
CA GLY A 950 -11.40 -21.53 -8.09
C GLY A 950 -12.75 -21.42 -8.81
N VAL A 951 -13.71 -20.69 -8.23
CA VAL A 951 -15.06 -20.48 -8.77
C VAL A 951 -15.34 -18.98 -8.89
N PRO A 952 -15.85 -18.48 -10.03
CA PRO A 952 -16.35 -17.12 -10.17
C PRO A 952 -17.56 -16.84 -9.26
N TYR A 953 -17.62 -15.66 -8.66
CA TYR A 953 -18.66 -15.29 -7.70
C TYR A 953 -19.09 -13.83 -7.85
N ASP A 954 -20.28 -13.50 -7.35
CA ASP A 954 -20.79 -12.12 -7.19
C ASP A 954 -20.88 -11.77 -5.70
N MET A 955 -20.65 -10.51 -5.34
CA MET A 955 -20.69 -10.02 -3.95
C MET A 955 -21.77 -8.96 -3.75
N PHE A 956 -22.66 -9.21 -2.81
CA PHE A 956 -23.81 -8.36 -2.50
C PHE A 956 -23.84 -7.95 -1.03
N GLU A 957 -24.38 -6.76 -0.76
CA GLU A 957 -24.93 -6.40 0.54
C GLU A 957 -26.11 -7.33 0.85
N LEU A 958 -26.27 -7.71 2.11
CA LEU A 958 -27.23 -8.72 2.53
C LEU A 958 -28.69 -8.37 2.20
N GLU A 959 -29.10 -7.11 2.36
CA GLU A 959 -30.48 -6.68 2.11
C GLU A 959 -30.86 -6.83 0.63
N ASP A 960 -29.89 -6.91 -0.28
CA ASP A 960 -30.19 -7.12 -1.70
C ASP A 960 -30.83 -8.47 -1.99
N ILE A 961 -30.60 -9.48 -1.14
CA ILE A 961 -31.04 -10.86 -1.35
C ILE A 961 -32.54 -11.00 -1.66
N TYR A 962 -33.37 -10.08 -1.16
CA TYR A 962 -34.83 -10.16 -1.30
C TYR A 962 -35.31 -9.79 -2.71
N ASP A 963 -34.50 -9.08 -3.50
CA ASP A 963 -34.86 -8.63 -4.85
C ASP A 963 -33.97 -9.27 -5.95
N LEU A 964 -33.04 -10.15 -5.57
CA LEU A 964 -32.18 -10.84 -6.53
C LEU A 964 -32.90 -12.00 -7.20
N ASP A 965 -32.69 -12.18 -8.50
CA ASP A 965 -32.93 -13.47 -9.14
C ASP A 965 -31.88 -14.48 -8.66
N LEU A 966 -32.32 -15.34 -7.74
CA LEU A 966 -31.46 -16.39 -7.19
C LEU A 966 -31.34 -17.61 -8.10
N SER A 967 -32.08 -17.70 -9.21
CA SER A 967 -32.15 -18.89 -10.07
C SER A 967 -30.76 -19.35 -10.55
N LYS A 968 -29.89 -18.40 -10.92
CA LYS A 968 -28.53 -18.66 -11.40
C LYS A 968 -27.54 -19.13 -10.33
N TYR A 969 -27.79 -18.84 -9.05
CA TYR A 969 -26.89 -19.22 -7.96
C TYR A 969 -27.23 -20.61 -7.41
N LYS A 970 -26.22 -21.47 -7.29
CA LYS A 970 -26.31 -22.78 -6.62
C LYS A 970 -25.97 -22.69 -5.14
N VAL A 971 -25.08 -21.75 -4.79
CA VAL A 971 -24.57 -21.58 -3.43
C VAL A 971 -24.68 -20.12 -3.01
N LEU A 972 -25.20 -19.89 -1.80
CA LEU A 972 -25.24 -18.59 -1.14
C LEU A 972 -24.30 -18.64 0.08
N TYR A 973 -23.28 -17.79 0.09
CA TYR A 973 -22.29 -17.70 1.16
C TYR A 973 -22.53 -16.43 1.98
N PHE A 974 -22.73 -16.58 3.30
CA PHE A 974 -22.95 -15.48 4.23
C PHE A 974 -21.70 -15.28 5.09
N GLN A 975 -21.03 -14.16 4.85
CA GLN A 975 -19.76 -13.80 5.49
C GLN A 975 -19.89 -13.50 6.98
N ASN A 976 -20.85 -12.63 7.32
CA ASN A 976 -20.92 -12.01 8.63
C ASN A 976 -22.38 -11.71 9.03
N ALA A 977 -23.33 -12.57 8.64
CA ALA A 977 -24.75 -12.47 8.99
C ALA A 977 -25.01 -12.74 10.49
N TRP A 978 -24.30 -12.03 11.37
CA TRP A 978 -24.20 -12.30 12.80
C TRP A 978 -25.37 -11.74 13.59
N ARG A 979 -26.13 -10.78 13.04
CA ARG A 979 -27.29 -10.24 13.73
C ARG A 979 -28.48 -11.20 13.72
N LYS A 980 -29.33 -11.10 14.74
CA LYS A 980 -30.65 -11.72 14.72
C LYS A 980 -31.45 -11.25 13.50
N ASN A 981 -31.84 -12.19 12.63
CA ASN A 981 -32.53 -11.86 11.38
C ASN A 981 -33.68 -12.85 11.06
N PRO A 982 -34.85 -12.67 11.68
CA PRO A 982 -36.01 -13.54 11.43
C PRO A 982 -36.55 -13.45 10.00
N LYS A 983 -36.38 -12.28 9.35
CA LYS A 983 -36.78 -12.07 7.95
C LYS A 983 -35.96 -12.97 7.02
N LEU A 984 -34.63 -12.98 7.18
CA LEU A 984 -33.73 -13.85 6.42
C LEU A 984 -34.01 -15.32 6.71
N ALA A 985 -34.16 -15.71 7.98
CA ALA A 985 -34.47 -17.09 8.35
C ALA A 985 -35.74 -17.59 7.64
N ARG A 986 -36.81 -16.79 7.65
CA ARG A 986 -38.06 -17.11 6.95
C ARG A 986 -37.87 -17.21 5.44
N PHE A 987 -37.20 -16.23 4.83
CA PHE A 987 -36.92 -16.23 3.39
C PHE A 987 -36.14 -17.47 2.95
N LEU A 988 -35.13 -17.89 3.72
CA LEU A 988 -34.36 -19.09 3.42
C LEU A 988 -35.23 -20.36 3.48
N GLN A 989 -36.09 -20.47 4.49
CA GLN A 989 -37.01 -21.59 4.66
C GLN A 989 -38.07 -21.66 3.56
N GLU A 990 -38.60 -20.51 3.12
CA GLU A 990 -39.71 -20.44 2.17
C GLU A 990 -39.25 -20.48 0.70
N LYS A 991 -38.07 -19.95 0.38
CA LYS A 991 -37.62 -19.76 -1.01
C LYS A 991 -36.32 -20.50 -1.34
N VAL A 992 -35.29 -20.39 -0.49
CA VAL A 992 -33.93 -20.86 -0.83
C VAL A 992 -33.76 -22.37 -0.67
N TYR A 993 -34.04 -22.92 0.51
CA TYR A 993 -33.92 -24.36 0.76
C TYR A 993 -34.91 -25.19 -0.07
N PRO A 994 -36.18 -24.78 -0.27
CA PRO A 994 -37.07 -25.44 -1.21
C PRO A 994 -36.51 -25.45 -2.64
N ALA A 995 -35.75 -24.44 -3.08
CA ALA A 995 -35.14 -24.41 -4.40
C ALA A 995 -33.88 -25.29 -4.55
N GLY A 996 -33.51 -26.06 -3.52
CA GLY A 996 -32.38 -26.99 -3.59
C GLY A 996 -31.00 -26.33 -3.47
N LYS A 997 -30.94 -25.07 -3.01
CA LYS A 997 -29.68 -24.31 -2.90
C LYS A 997 -28.89 -24.70 -1.65
N THR A 998 -27.57 -24.54 -1.72
CA THR A 998 -26.68 -24.64 -0.54
C THR A 998 -26.49 -23.26 0.08
N VAL A 999 -26.60 -23.18 1.40
CA VAL A 999 -26.30 -22.00 2.20
C VAL A 999 -25.07 -22.27 3.06
N VAL A 1000 -24.05 -21.42 2.95
CA VAL A 1000 -22.80 -21.50 3.73
C VAL A 1000 -22.74 -20.34 4.72
N TRP A 1001 -22.52 -20.65 5.99
CA TRP A 1001 -22.42 -19.68 7.07
C TRP A 1001 -21.02 -19.64 7.66
N LEU A 1002 -20.46 -18.45 7.85
CA LEU A 1002 -19.22 -18.27 8.59
C LEU A 1002 -19.46 -17.77 10.02
N TYR A 1003 -18.79 -18.43 10.96
CA TYR A 1003 -18.65 -18.05 12.37
C TYR A 1003 -19.96 -18.03 13.18
N ALA A 1004 -20.54 -16.85 13.43
CA ALA A 1004 -21.59 -16.66 14.45
C ALA A 1004 -22.94 -16.17 13.86
N PRO A 1005 -23.49 -16.82 12.81
CA PRO A 1005 -24.68 -16.35 12.12
C PRO A 1005 -25.87 -16.27 13.09
N GLY A 1006 -26.48 -15.09 13.27
CA GLY A 1006 -27.64 -14.91 14.14
C GLY A 1006 -27.38 -14.80 15.65
N TYR A 1007 -26.12 -14.71 16.10
CA TYR A 1007 -25.79 -14.63 17.54
C TYR A 1007 -25.96 -13.22 18.15
N GLY A 1008 -25.49 -12.18 17.46
CA GLY A 1008 -25.54 -10.79 17.92
C GLY A 1008 -26.95 -10.19 17.92
N GLN A 1009 -27.08 -8.96 18.44
CA GLN A 1009 -28.36 -8.23 18.53
C GLN A 1009 -29.48 -9.06 19.18
N GLN A 1010 -29.23 -9.56 20.39
CA GLN A 1010 -30.20 -10.35 21.18
C GLN A 1010 -30.63 -11.69 20.53
N GLY A 1011 -29.85 -12.21 19.58
CA GLY A 1011 -30.11 -13.51 18.94
C GLY A 1011 -29.72 -14.69 19.82
N GLY A 1012 -28.50 -14.67 20.37
CA GLY A 1012 -27.90 -15.77 21.11
C GLY A 1012 -27.90 -17.08 20.33
N LEU A 1013 -27.78 -18.21 21.02
CA LEU A 1013 -27.81 -19.53 20.39
C LEU A 1013 -29.16 -19.84 19.71
N LYS A 1014 -30.26 -19.23 20.19
CA LYS A 1014 -31.59 -19.36 19.58
C LYS A 1014 -31.62 -18.74 18.18
N GLY A 1015 -31.08 -17.52 18.02
CA GLY A 1015 -30.97 -16.86 16.72
C GLY A 1015 -30.08 -17.64 15.75
N MET A 1016 -28.98 -18.23 16.24
CA MET A 1016 -28.14 -19.12 15.42
C MET A 1016 -28.91 -20.35 14.91
N LYS A 1017 -29.71 -20.97 15.79
CA LYS A 1017 -30.56 -22.11 15.42
C LYS A 1017 -31.63 -21.71 14.41
N GLU A 1018 -32.32 -20.60 14.63
CA GLU A 1018 -33.37 -20.11 13.73
C GLU A 1018 -32.82 -19.85 12.32
N LEU A 1019 -31.62 -19.26 12.23
CA LEU A 1019 -31.04 -18.86 10.95
C LEU A 1019 -30.40 -20.03 10.19
N THR A 1020 -29.62 -20.86 10.87
CA THR A 1020 -28.82 -21.92 10.23
C THR A 1020 -29.50 -23.30 10.26
N GLY A 1021 -30.46 -23.48 11.17
CA GLY A 1021 -31.05 -24.75 11.55
C GLY A 1021 -30.21 -25.57 12.54
N PHE A 1022 -28.95 -25.26 12.81
CA PHE A 1022 -28.10 -26.05 13.71
C PHE A 1022 -28.36 -25.74 15.19
N ASP A 1023 -28.27 -26.75 16.04
CA ASP A 1023 -28.20 -26.55 17.48
C ASP A 1023 -26.73 -26.30 17.88
N PHE A 1024 -26.48 -25.28 18.69
CA PHE A 1024 -25.13 -24.89 19.11
C PHE A 1024 -24.96 -24.93 20.63
N ASP A 1025 -23.73 -25.16 21.08
CA ASP A 1025 -23.25 -24.80 22.41
C ASP A 1025 -22.19 -23.70 22.29
N LEU A 1026 -22.17 -22.82 23.29
CA LEU A 1026 -21.05 -21.94 23.54
C LEU A 1026 -19.88 -22.76 24.12
N MET A 1027 -18.69 -22.52 23.61
CA MET A 1027 -17.46 -23.17 24.07
C MET A 1027 -16.87 -22.40 25.27
N PRO A 1028 -16.01 -23.05 26.08
CA PRO A 1028 -15.28 -22.36 27.14
C PRO A 1028 -14.53 -21.13 26.60
N GLU A 1029 -14.46 -20.09 27.43
CA GLU A 1029 -13.65 -18.89 27.16
C GLU A 1029 -12.19 -19.28 26.84
N GLY A 1030 -11.54 -18.55 25.94
CA GLY A 1030 -10.18 -18.87 25.52
C GLY A 1030 -10.08 -20.02 24.50
N THR A 1031 -11.20 -20.54 23.99
CA THR A 1031 -11.18 -21.53 22.90
C THR A 1031 -10.69 -20.89 21.60
N ALA A 1032 -9.64 -21.45 21.00
CA ALA A 1032 -9.14 -20.98 19.71
C ALA A 1032 -10.09 -21.34 18.55
N LEU A 1033 -10.42 -20.35 17.70
CA LEU A 1033 -11.13 -20.56 16.44
C LEU A 1033 -10.17 -21.11 15.37
N TYR A 1034 -9.67 -22.32 15.62
CA TYR A 1034 -8.77 -23.03 14.71
C TYR A 1034 -9.17 -24.51 14.68
N PHE A 1035 -9.35 -25.06 13.48
CA PHE A 1035 -9.77 -26.44 13.31
C PHE A 1035 -9.12 -27.10 12.10
N LYS A 1036 -9.17 -28.44 12.06
CA LYS A 1036 -8.74 -29.24 10.91
C LYS A 1036 -9.96 -29.89 10.26
N SER A 1037 -10.08 -29.75 8.94
CA SER A 1037 -11.12 -30.41 8.16
C SER A 1037 -10.86 -31.92 8.05
N ASN A 1038 -11.89 -32.68 7.70
CA ASN A 1038 -11.78 -34.10 7.37
C ASN A 1038 -10.94 -34.33 6.11
N SER A 1039 -10.84 -33.34 5.23
CA SER A 1039 -9.92 -33.34 4.06
C SER A 1039 -8.50 -32.91 4.42
N GLY A 1040 -8.20 -32.65 5.70
CA GLY A 1040 -6.86 -32.30 6.17
C GLY A 1040 -6.50 -30.82 6.08
N VAL A 1041 -7.44 -29.96 5.67
CA VAL A 1041 -7.25 -28.50 5.54
C VAL A 1041 -7.30 -27.84 6.91
N ASN A 1042 -6.34 -26.97 7.21
CA ASN A 1042 -6.35 -26.15 8.42
C ASN A 1042 -7.15 -24.86 8.17
N ALA A 1043 -8.07 -24.55 9.07
CA ALA A 1043 -8.92 -23.37 9.02
C ALA A 1043 -8.81 -22.57 10.32
N GLY A 1044 -8.80 -21.25 10.18
CA GLY A 1044 -8.73 -20.28 11.27
C GLY A 1044 -7.36 -19.65 11.48
N ILE A 1045 -7.32 -18.68 12.41
CA ILE A 1045 -6.12 -17.92 12.76
C ILE A 1045 -5.55 -18.51 14.06
N PRO A 1046 -4.35 -19.11 14.05
CA PRO A 1046 -3.71 -19.60 15.26
C PRO A 1046 -3.61 -18.49 16.33
N GLY A 1047 -3.99 -18.81 17.58
CA GLY A 1047 -3.98 -17.85 18.68
C GLY A 1047 -5.19 -16.90 18.72
N MET A 1048 -6.23 -17.13 17.91
CA MET A 1048 -7.49 -16.40 18.00
C MET A 1048 -8.44 -17.05 19.00
N ASN A 1049 -8.36 -16.63 20.26
CA ASN A 1049 -9.11 -17.19 21.39
C ASN A 1049 -9.85 -16.17 22.27
N ASN A 1050 -9.82 -14.88 21.91
CA ASN A 1050 -10.45 -13.79 22.68
C ASN A 1050 -11.83 -13.41 22.13
N CYS A 1051 -12.63 -14.42 21.74
CA CYS A 1051 -13.98 -14.24 21.23
C CYS A 1051 -14.80 -15.51 21.49
N GLU A 1052 -16.11 -15.39 21.37
CA GLU A 1052 -17.02 -16.52 21.49
C GLU A 1052 -16.66 -17.60 20.46
N ALA A 1053 -16.53 -18.84 20.92
CA ALA A 1053 -16.40 -19.99 20.06
C ALA A 1053 -17.62 -20.88 20.20
N PHE A 1054 -18.03 -21.51 19.10
CA PHE A 1054 -19.25 -22.31 19.04
C PHE A 1054 -18.93 -23.73 18.58
N THR A 1055 -19.73 -24.69 19.02
CA THR A 1055 -19.74 -26.06 18.48
C THR A 1055 -21.16 -26.48 18.15
N VAL A 1056 -21.30 -27.29 17.09
CA VAL A 1056 -22.60 -27.89 16.73
C VAL A 1056 -22.91 -29.08 17.64
N LYS A 1057 -24.19 -29.23 18.00
CA LYS A 1057 -24.77 -30.37 18.72
C LYS A 1057 -25.56 -31.29 17.78
N GLY A 1058 -25.77 -32.52 18.23
CA GLY A 1058 -26.67 -33.48 17.61
C GLY A 1058 -26.09 -34.18 16.37
N LYS A 1059 -26.95 -34.92 15.67
CA LYS A 1059 -26.57 -35.73 14.51
C LYS A 1059 -26.44 -34.85 13.26
N VAL A 1060 -25.21 -34.57 12.86
CA VAL A 1060 -24.86 -33.76 11.68
C VAL A 1060 -23.74 -34.43 10.88
N ASN A 1061 -23.55 -34.01 9.64
CA ASN A 1061 -22.40 -34.46 8.86
C ASN A 1061 -21.22 -33.54 9.17
N VAL A 1062 -20.20 -34.09 9.82
CA VAL A 1062 -19.01 -33.34 10.24
C VAL A 1062 -18.10 -33.08 9.05
N LEU A 1063 -17.61 -31.84 8.93
CA LEU A 1063 -16.62 -31.41 7.95
C LEU A 1063 -15.25 -31.15 8.58
N GLY A 1064 -15.20 -30.84 9.88
CA GLY A 1064 -13.97 -30.59 10.59
C GLY A 1064 -14.17 -30.46 12.09
N ARG A 1065 -13.09 -30.62 12.86
CA ARG A 1065 -13.10 -30.60 14.32
C ARG A 1065 -12.01 -29.71 14.88
N TYR A 1066 -12.33 -29.07 16.00
CA TYR A 1066 -11.34 -28.40 16.84
C TYR A 1066 -10.36 -29.42 17.42
N PRO A 1067 -9.18 -28.99 17.92
CA PRO A 1067 -8.23 -29.88 18.59
C PRO A 1067 -8.82 -30.69 19.75
N ASN A 1068 -9.83 -30.15 20.46
CA ASN A 1068 -10.53 -30.85 21.54
C ASN A 1068 -11.61 -31.84 21.08
N GLY A 1069 -11.69 -32.13 19.77
CA GLY A 1069 -12.63 -33.09 19.19
C GLY A 1069 -14.05 -32.56 18.93
N ARG A 1070 -14.38 -31.36 19.41
CA ARG A 1070 -15.71 -30.74 19.18
C ARG A 1070 -15.87 -30.31 17.72
N ILE A 1071 -17.13 -30.21 17.27
CA ILE A 1071 -17.47 -30.00 15.86
C ILE A 1071 -17.27 -28.52 15.50
N ALA A 1072 -16.35 -28.25 14.57
CA ALA A 1072 -15.98 -26.90 14.12
C ALA A 1072 -16.55 -26.55 12.74
N ALA A 1073 -16.87 -27.56 11.94
CA ALA A 1073 -17.54 -27.38 10.66
C ALA A 1073 -18.48 -28.56 10.41
N ALA A 1074 -19.67 -28.29 9.87
CA ALA A 1074 -20.67 -29.32 9.63
C ALA A 1074 -21.65 -28.91 8.51
N TRP A 1075 -22.37 -29.90 7.98
CA TRP A 1075 -23.50 -29.67 7.10
C TRP A 1075 -24.70 -30.58 7.43
N LYS A 1076 -25.89 -30.15 7.03
CA LYS A 1076 -27.10 -30.97 7.02
C LYS A 1076 -28.05 -30.56 5.90
N ASN A 1077 -28.94 -31.46 5.50
CA ASN A 1077 -30.00 -31.13 4.56
C ASN A 1077 -31.13 -30.40 5.29
N ILE A 1078 -31.71 -29.41 4.62
CA ILE A 1078 -32.94 -28.73 5.03
C ILE A 1078 -33.85 -28.72 3.80
N LYS A 1079 -34.97 -29.42 3.88
CA LYS A 1079 -35.86 -29.65 2.72
C LYS A 1079 -35.04 -30.24 1.55
N ARG A 1080 -35.06 -29.61 0.37
CA ARG A 1080 -34.27 -30.01 -0.82
C ARG A 1080 -32.85 -29.42 -0.82
N GLY A 1081 -32.57 -28.42 0.01
CA GLY A 1081 -31.31 -27.70 0.06
C GLY A 1081 -30.38 -28.17 1.18
N ARG A 1082 -29.29 -27.43 1.37
CA ARG A 1082 -28.25 -27.76 2.34
C ARG A 1082 -27.84 -26.55 3.15
N SER A 1083 -27.71 -26.71 4.47
CA SER A 1083 -27.07 -25.72 5.35
C SER A 1083 -25.68 -26.21 5.73
N VAL A 1084 -24.67 -25.36 5.59
CA VAL A 1084 -23.26 -25.62 5.89
C VAL A 1084 -22.79 -24.54 6.85
N TRP A 1085 -22.16 -24.92 7.96
CA TRP A 1085 -21.60 -23.99 8.92
C TRP A 1085 -20.10 -24.24 9.07
N LEU A 1086 -19.32 -23.17 9.00
CA LEU A 1086 -17.87 -23.14 9.19
C LEU A 1086 -17.56 -22.19 10.36
N SER A 1087 -16.89 -22.66 11.41
CA SER A 1087 -16.54 -21.77 12.53
C SER A 1087 -15.50 -20.72 12.17
N SER A 1088 -14.68 -20.99 11.14
CA SER A 1088 -13.65 -20.08 10.64
C SER A 1088 -13.31 -20.38 9.16
N TYR A 1089 -12.50 -19.51 8.55
CA TYR A 1089 -12.13 -19.57 7.13
C TYR A 1089 -10.84 -20.39 6.92
N ASP A 1090 -10.62 -20.92 5.71
CA ASP A 1090 -9.35 -21.52 5.32
C ASP A 1090 -8.59 -20.63 4.33
N LYS A 1091 -7.26 -20.52 4.50
CA LYS A 1091 -6.43 -19.59 3.71
C LYS A 1091 -6.27 -19.98 2.24
N SER A 1092 -6.54 -21.24 1.87
CA SER A 1092 -6.32 -21.76 0.51
C SER A 1092 -7.61 -21.86 -0.32
N GLY A 1093 -8.78 -21.60 0.28
CA GLY A 1093 -10.09 -21.80 -0.34
C GLY A 1093 -10.46 -23.26 -0.59
N SER A 1094 -9.65 -24.21 -0.10
CA SER A 1094 -9.80 -25.65 -0.39
C SER A 1094 -11.01 -26.24 0.31
N LEU A 1095 -11.27 -25.85 1.56
CA LEU A 1095 -12.45 -26.32 2.29
C LEU A 1095 -13.73 -25.80 1.63
N LEU A 1096 -13.76 -24.52 1.23
CA LEU A 1096 -14.89 -23.99 0.48
C LEU A 1096 -15.04 -24.71 -0.87
N ARG A 1097 -13.95 -24.96 -1.61
CA ARG A 1097 -13.98 -25.70 -2.88
C ARG A 1097 -14.59 -27.10 -2.73
N ASP A 1098 -14.27 -27.83 -1.66
CA ASP A 1098 -14.87 -29.13 -1.34
C ASP A 1098 -16.40 -29.02 -1.13
N VAL A 1099 -16.84 -27.96 -0.44
CA VAL A 1099 -18.27 -27.67 -0.23
C VAL A 1099 -18.97 -27.33 -1.55
N LEU A 1100 -18.32 -26.55 -2.41
CA LEU A 1100 -18.84 -26.16 -3.73
C LEU A 1100 -19.00 -27.38 -4.65
N LYS A 1101 -17.99 -28.25 -4.74
CA LYS A 1101 -18.06 -29.52 -5.50
C LYS A 1101 -19.23 -30.40 -5.05
N LYS A 1102 -19.38 -30.59 -3.73
CA LYS A 1102 -20.51 -31.33 -3.15
C LYS A 1102 -21.88 -30.68 -3.40
N SER A 1103 -21.90 -29.41 -3.77
CA SER A 1103 -23.11 -28.64 -4.11
C SER A 1103 -23.36 -28.59 -5.62
N GLY A 1104 -22.65 -29.40 -6.42
CA GLY A 1104 -22.82 -29.45 -7.87
C GLY A 1104 -22.23 -28.24 -8.60
N VAL A 1105 -21.25 -27.57 -8.00
CA VAL A 1105 -20.48 -26.49 -8.60
C VAL A 1105 -19.11 -27.03 -8.98
N GLN A 1106 -18.78 -26.97 -10.27
CA GLN A 1106 -17.46 -27.34 -10.77
C GLN A 1106 -16.56 -26.10 -10.78
N PRO A 1107 -15.42 -26.10 -10.06
CA PRO A 1107 -14.42 -25.06 -10.15
C PRO A 1107 -13.86 -24.94 -11.58
N LEU A 1108 -13.60 -23.71 -12.03
CA LEU A 1108 -12.90 -23.49 -13.30
C LEU A 1108 -11.45 -23.94 -13.20
N ILE A 1109 -10.84 -23.77 -12.02
CA ILE A 1109 -9.51 -24.25 -11.68
C ILE A 1109 -9.57 -25.00 -10.35
N ASP A 1110 -9.03 -26.21 -10.30
CA ASP A 1110 -9.04 -27.05 -9.10
C ASP A 1110 -7.79 -26.85 -8.22
N ARG A 1111 -7.43 -25.58 -7.98
CA ARG A 1111 -6.24 -25.15 -7.24
C ARG A 1111 -6.50 -23.80 -6.56
N ALA A 1112 -5.66 -23.44 -5.58
CA ALA A 1112 -5.70 -22.17 -4.87
C ALA A 1112 -5.18 -21.01 -5.75
N ASP A 1113 -5.93 -20.68 -6.80
CA ASP A 1113 -5.71 -19.49 -7.63
C ASP A 1113 -7.02 -18.69 -7.72
N ARG A 1114 -6.92 -17.38 -7.92
CA ARG A 1114 -8.11 -16.55 -8.19
C ARG A 1114 -8.50 -16.69 -9.64
N VAL A 1115 -9.78 -16.87 -9.89
CA VAL A 1115 -10.36 -16.90 -11.23
C VAL A 1115 -11.52 -15.91 -11.33
N VAL A 1116 -11.53 -15.14 -12.41
CA VAL A 1116 -12.65 -14.30 -12.83
C VAL A 1116 -13.07 -14.69 -14.25
N PHE A 1117 -14.38 -14.70 -14.50
CA PHE A 1117 -14.94 -15.17 -15.76
C PHE A 1117 -16.23 -14.44 -16.08
N ASP A 1118 -16.37 -13.96 -17.31
CA ASP A 1118 -17.57 -13.27 -17.80
C ASP A 1118 -18.28 -14.00 -18.94
N GLY A 1119 -17.83 -15.21 -19.27
CA GLY A 1119 -18.29 -15.96 -20.43
C GLY A 1119 -17.31 -15.91 -21.60
N GLU A 1120 -16.66 -14.78 -21.89
CA GLU A 1120 -15.72 -14.62 -23.01
C GLU A 1120 -14.26 -14.60 -22.52
N PHE A 1121 -13.99 -13.96 -21.40
CA PHE A 1121 -12.66 -13.78 -20.85
C PHE A 1121 -12.47 -14.53 -19.54
N VAL A 1122 -11.35 -15.24 -19.40
CA VAL A 1122 -10.90 -15.89 -18.17
C VAL A 1122 -9.66 -15.17 -17.67
N GLY A 1123 -9.77 -14.53 -16.50
CA GLY A 1123 -8.63 -13.93 -15.79
C GLY A 1123 -8.15 -14.84 -14.66
N ILE A 1124 -6.84 -15.06 -14.55
CA ILE A 1124 -6.23 -15.93 -13.54
C ILE A 1124 -5.10 -15.20 -12.81
N PHE A 1125 -5.12 -15.32 -11.49
CA PHE A 1125 -4.12 -14.75 -10.60
C PHE A 1125 -3.45 -15.95 -9.93
N ALA A 1126 -2.24 -16.28 -10.38
CA ALA A 1126 -1.50 -17.42 -9.88
C ALA A 1126 -0.94 -17.11 -8.49
N VAL A 1127 -1.42 -17.84 -7.49
CA VAL A 1127 -1.06 -17.63 -6.07
C VAL A 1127 -0.36 -18.87 -5.53
N ASP A 1128 -0.78 -20.06 -5.98
CA ASP A 1128 -0.20 -21.33 -5.56
C ASP A 1128 1.12 -21.65 -6.28
N ALA A 1129 1.84 -22.67 -5.80
CA ALA A 1129 3.17 -23.06 -6.26
C ALA A 1129 3.31 -23.21 -7.81
N PRO A 1130 4.54 -23.10 -8.34
CA PRO A 1130 4.81 -23.25 -9.78
C PRO A 1130 4.19 -24.50 -10.40
N GLY A 1131 3.79 -24.39 -11.67
CA GLY A 1131 3.50 -25.52 -12.53
C GLY A 1131 2.19 -25.41 -13.29
N LYS A 1132 1.87 -26.51 -13.99
CA LYS A 1132 0.76 -26.59 -14.92
C LYS A 1132 -0.60 -26.36 -14.26
N ARG A 1133 -1.40 -25.49 -14.86
CA ARG A 1133 -2.80 -25.22 -14.53
C ARG A 1133 -3.71 -25.77 -15.63
N THR A 1134 -4.88 -26.24 -15.22
CA THR A 1134 -5.94 -26.66 -16.14
C THR A 1134 -7.20 -25.84 -15.85
N VAL A 1135 -7.69 -25.16 -16.87
CA VAL A 1135 -8.97 -24.46 -16.83
C VAL A 1135 -10.01 -25.34 -17.50
N THR A 1136 -11.14 -25.56 -16.84
CA THR A 1136 -12.29 -26.27 -17.40
C THR A 1136 -13.51 -25.37 -17.37
N LEU A 1137 -14.16 -25.15 -18.52
CA LEU A 1137 -15.38 -24.35 -18.65
C LEU A 1137 -16.61 -25.27 -18.69
N PRO A 1138 -17.40 -25.38 -17.60
CA PRO A 1138 -18.53 -26.30 -17.56
C PRO A 1138 -19.61 -25.91 -18.58
N GLY A 1139 -20.03 -26.85 -19.42
CA GLY A 1139 -21.10 -26.63 -20.40
C GLY A 1139 -20.75 -25.70 -21.56
N LYS A 1140 -19.46 -25.34 -21.75
CA LYS A 1140 -19.00 -24.51 -22.86
C LYS A 1140 -17.81 -25.13 -23.56
N SER A 1141 -17.97 -25.47 -24.84
CA SER A 1141 -16.85 -25.80 -25.72
C SER A 1141 -16.29 -24.54 -26.38
N PHE A 1142 -15.01 -24.56 -26.70
CA PHE A 1142 -14.36 -23.50 -27.46
C PHE A 1142 -13.50 -24.08 -28.57
N THR A 1143 -13.26 -23.26 -29.58
CA THR A 1143 -12.43 -23.61 -30.75
C THR A 1143 -11.04 -23.01 -30.64
N GLN A 1144 -10.91 -21.90 -29.91
CA GLN A 1144 -9.65 -21.19 -29.75
C GLN A 1144 -9.56 -20.53 -28.37
N VAL A 1145 -8.36 -20.58 -27.78
CA VAL A 1145 -7.98 -19.81 -26.60
C VAL A 1145 -6.82 -18.89 -26.98
N TYR A 1146 -6.93 -17.60 -26.68
CA TYR A 1146 -5.89 -16.62 -26.95
C TYR A 1146 -5.45 -15.96 -25.65
N ASP A 1147 -4.16 -16.06 -25.32
CA ASP A 1147 -3.54 -15.28 -24.26
C ASP A 1147 -3.40 -13.84 -24.73
N VAL A 1148 -4.15 -12.93 -24.09
CA VAL A 1148 -4.24 -11.52 -24.46
C VAL A 1148 -2.99 -10.75 -24.05
N ILE A 1149 -2.32 -11.15 -22.96
CA ILE A 1149 -1.14 -10.46 -22.44
C ILE A 1149 0.10 -10.92 -23.20
N GLU A 1150 0.24 -12.22 -23.43
CA GLU A 1150 1.37 -12.80 -24.17
C GLU A 1150 1.15 -12.82 -25.70
N GLU A 1151 -0.03 -12.39 -26.15
CA GLU A 1151 -0.42 -12.27 -27.55
C GLU A 1151 -0.29 -13.56 -28.38
N LYS A 1152 -0.55 -14.72 -27.77
CA LYS A 1152 -0.38 -16.04 -28.41
C LYS A 1152 -1.62 -16.94 -28.29
N VAL A 1153 -1.77 -17.86 -29.23
CA VAL A 1153 -2.79 -18.92 -29.16
C VAL A 1153 -2.34 -20.01 -28.20
N ILE A 1154 -3.25 -20.46 -27.33
CA ILE A 1154 -3.05 -21.56 -26.41
C ILE A 1154 -3.80 -22.78 -26.96
N GLU A 1155 -3.12 -23.92 -27.02
CA GLU A 1155 -3.75 -25.17 -27.38
C GLU A 1155 -4.76 -25.59 -26.31
N GLY A 1156 -5.96 -25.94 -26.74
CA GLY A 1156 -7.01 -26.47 -25.90
C GLY A 1156 -7.95 -27.33 -26.74
N SER A 1157 -8.72 -28.19 -26.08
CA SER A 1157 -9.65 -29.08 -26.76
C SER A 1157 -10.95 -29.19 -25.97
N GLY A 1158 -12.07 -29.22 -26.70
CA GLY A 1158 -13.40 -29.32 -26.11
C GLY A 1158 -13.68 -28.14 -25.20
N ASN A 1159 -13.66 -28.37 -23.88
CA ASN A 1159 -14.00 -27.40 -22.84
C ASN A 1159 -12.86 -27.12 -21.84
N SER A 1160 -11.63 -27.54 -22.15
CA SER A 1160 -10.48 -27.34 -21.26
C SER A 1160 -9.19 -27.01 -21.98
N PHE A 1161 -8.36 -26.20 -21.33
CA PHE A 1161 -7.04 -25.80 -21.81
C PHE A 1161 -6.06 -25.74 -20.65
N THR A 1162 -4.77 -25.79 -20.97
CA THR A 1162 -3.71 -25.82 -19.97
C THR A 1162 -2.63 -24.80 -20.26
N PHE A 1163 -2.03 -24.27 -19.21
CA PHE A 1163 -0.90 -23.33 -19.30
C PHE A 1163 0.00 -23.51 -18.07
N ASP A 1164 1.25 -23.08 -18.19
CA ASP A 1164 2.17 -23.02 -17.06
C ASP A 1164 2.12 -21.64 -16.39
N ALA A 1165 2.23 -21.65 -15.06
CA ALA A 1165 2.28 -20.42 -14.29
C ALA A 1165 3.19 -20.53 -13.06
N LEU A 1166 3.84 -19.43 -12.73
CA LEU A 1166 4.55 -19.18 -11.49
C LEU A 1166 3.66 -18.39 -10.51
N PRO A 1167 3.88 -18.49 -9.19
CA PRO A 1167 3.27 -17.57 -8.24
C PRO A 1167 3.61 -16.12 -8.64
N GLY A 1168 2.61 -15.26 -8.75
CA GLY A 1168 2.79 -13.90 -9.27
C GLY A 1168 2.27 -13.67 -10.67
N ASP A 1169 2.11 -14.73 -11.47
CA ASP A 1169 1.66 -14.58 -12.84
C ASP A 1169 0.20 -14.13 -12.91
N ILE A 1170 -0.02 -13.22 -13.85
CA ILE A 1170 -1.35 -12.76 -14.24
C ILE A 1170 -1.59 -13.21 -15.68
N LYS A 1171 -2.66 -13.98 -15.89
CA LYS A 1171 -3.06 -14.46 -17.21
C LYS A 1171 -4.45 -13.95 -17.58
N LEU A 1172 -4.61 -13.53 -18.82
CA LEU A 1172 -5.90 -13.11 -19.38
C LEU A 1172 -6.13 -13.87 -20.68
N PHE A 1173 -7.10 -14.76 -20.69
CA PHE A 1173 -7.45 -15.57 -21.85
C PHE A 1173 -8.75 -15.10 -22.45
N ARG A 1174 -8.80 -14.96 -23.78
CA ARG A 1174 -10.02 -14.79 -24.56
C ARG A 1174 -10.43 -16.13 -25.16
N ILE A 1175 -11.69 -16.51 -24.95
CA ILE A 1175 -12.28 -17.78 -25.37
C ILE A 1175 -13.19 -17.52 -26.57
N LYS A 1176 -12.98 -18.24 -27.68
CA LYS A 1176 -13.82 -18.16 -28.88
C LYS A 1176 -14.54 -19.47 -29.18
#